data_AF-A0A952AGJ6-F1
#
_entry.id   AF-A0A952AGJ6-F1
#
_cell.length_a   1.000
_cell.length_b   1.000
_cell.length_c   1.000
_cell.angle_alpha   90.00
_cell.angle_beta   90.00
_cell.angle_gamma   90.00
#
_symmetry.space_group_name_H-M   'P 1'
#
loop_
_entity.id
_entity.type
_entity.pdbx_description
1 polymer ?
#
loop_
_entity_poly.entity_id
_entity_poly.type
_entity_poly.pdbx_seq_one_letter_code
_entity_poly.pdbx_strand_id
1 'polypeptide(L)'
;MMFSAESRDKTLDTLRGIAVILMLFAHSVVFFNFNHNPFLKGLAQFGDTVVFTTFLFVSGAVSYLAYLSVANSEWRTKKKKLFLRSLKLLAIYYLIAFFANIKSFLLLPITSWPKNILEIFTFINVPSYSEFILPFVLYGLLILLFRPLLKRVVQSLFYSSLLGLVLFFVGTYLHQNVVYLPAGYYSSFLWGFSDWFRFPIFQYAPILLLGMNWVASTRKLGGVLKITRTLLMLLFWLFLLVGFNYGAYTPNAETAVLLPGIYLDRWPPSLQFLVVGLFFVFFVLLVVQLVRAIDQKGLAFGIFDFFGKNAISFYVVHILLLYTYRYTINQRIDNPLVFTGVFLLFLILCSLFVLGIRFMHKKYSLEKRAVGRFEQLLKRKSFVIVMCFALFVAFVFVFNFIASFTPVRFDANPFRDPEVEGIFIRTSDPTWWDSSFKFQRRLNIYNSAIDQSATIGSWVRFDIDHADLVNSKKSNVDGTDLRIVFFAGSDYRILPIELADANTQGSTISFPLIAEIPPLAADSFYFLYYGSDSAESILTNSASTIYDSAEVQLGDELEAKILVEMQRSWLLRGNAITDEQSKATFAVKTENFKLNTNDLIISINGRENKVLSSERVDDNNYYSIVDAQQLLPGKYSISAEVRGTEFISTPKEFFVSYPLYVTWTIDYEGFDVKNQYLDSMVAISEQYGMPITHLFNPRVYIASEISSERRRLLSDWLIDRYENHNDEIGLHLHMHYDLVRSIGLTPLTEPSWGGRVNGHDVLTSAYDYDSFSKMLVWSKARFEEYGLPVPKSYRGGGWFMDIDNLKALADNGFNIDTSGREFYIWGPNKQVGHWDLETTTKPYKPSTQNQNSDVPPPQIDIWQFPNNGLDSTNNSDAVLIKRFTDNYDGRPLKEPQTLTYLSHPHWFDTYDAPKMHALLKHISQYTFVTDSGPIVYVTLQDALKGWSNDTQ
;
A
#
# COMPACT_ATOMS: atom_id res chain seq x y z
N MET A 1 50.74 -47.21 -15.57
CA MET A 1 50.67 -46.15 -14.54
C MET A 1 49.28 -45.54 -14.58
N MET A 2 48.48 -45.76 -13.53
CA MET A 2 47.07 -45.36 -13.44
C MET A 2 46.95 -43.83 -13.28
N PHE A 3 46.22 -43.19 -14.20
CA PHE A 3 45.88 -41.77 -14.12
C PHE A 3 44.94 -41.52 -12.93
N SER A 4 45.43 -40.80 -11.91
CA SER A 4 44.66 -40.38 -10.75
C SER A 4 43.58 -39.36 -11.16
N ALA A 5 42.38 -39.50 -10.59
CA ALA A 5 41.33 -38.49 -10.68
C ALA A 5 41.86 -37.18 -10.07
N GLU A 6 42.02 -36.13 -10.90
CA GLU A 6 42.51 -34.82 -10.44
C GLU A 6 41.73 -34.36 -9.19
N SER A 7 42.48 -34.07 -8.13
CA SER A 7 41.97 -33.70 -6.82
C SER A 7 41.25 -32.35 -6.87
N ARG A 8 40.22 -32.21 -6.06
CA ARG A 8 39.42 -30.98 -5.91
C ARG A 8 40.32 -29.79 -5.53
N ASP A 9 40.29 -28.71 -6.32
CA ASP A 9 41.10 -27.51 -6.08
C ASP A 9 40.56 -26.72 -4.87
N LYS A 10 41.28 -26.79 -3.75
CA LYS A 10 40.92 -26.12 -2.49
C LYS A 10 41.02 -24.58 -2.58
N THR A 11 41.89 -24.04 -3.43
CA THR A 11 42.02 -22.59 -3.63
C THR A 11 40.72 -22.03 -4.23
N LEU A 12 40.15 -22.72 -5.21
CA LEU A 12 38.87 -22.35 -5.82
C LEU A 12 37.67 -22.56 -4.89
N ASP A 13 37.74 -23.53 -3.97
CA ASP A 13 36.72 -23.67 -2.91
C ASP A 13 36.80 -22.50 -1.91
N THR A 14 37.99 -22.10 -1.44
CA THR A 14 38.15 -20.95 -0.52
C THR A 14 37.62 -19.65 -1.12
N LEU A 15 38.04 -19.33 -2.35
CA LEU A 15 37.60 -18.12 -3.07
C LEU A 15 36.07 -18.08 -3.18
N ARG A 16 35.45 -19.21 -3.53
CA ARG A 16 33.98 -19.34 -3.56
C ARG A 16 33.35 -19.19 -2.18
N GLY A 17 33.99 -19.72 -1.14
CA GLY A 17 33.49 -19.62 0.24
C GLY A 17 33.44 -18.20 0.76
N ILE A 18 34.45 -17.38 0.44
CA ILE A 18 34.47 -15.95 0.74
C ILE A 18 33.29 -15.25 0.06
N ALA A 19 33.07 -15.53 -1.23
CA ALA A 19 31.92 -14.98 -1.96
C ALA A 19 30.57 -15.41 -1.36
N VAL A 20 30.44 -16.66 -0.88
CA VAL A 20 29.21 -17.12 -0.19
C VAL A 20 28.95 -16.31 1.07
N ILE A 21 29.97 -16.05 1.90
CA ILE A 21 29.78 -15.27 3.14
C ILE A 21 29.39 -13.83 2.83
N LEU A 22 30.04 -13.21 1.83
CA LEU A 22 29.69 -11.85 1.38
C LEU A 22 28.27 -11.77 0.82
N MET A 23 27.83 -12.77 0.05
CA MET A 23 26.45 -12.88 -0.45
C MET A 23 25.45 -12.97 0.71
N LEU A 24 25.71 -13.86 1.68
CA LEU A 24 24.87 -14.03 2.87
C LEU A 24 24.77 -12.71 3.66
N PHE A 25 25.89 -11.98 3.77
CA PHE A 25 25.93 -10.69 4.44
C PHE A 25 25.08 -9.64 3.70
N ALA A 26 25.31 -9.45 2.39
CA ALA A 26 24.58 -8.47 1.59
C ALA A 26 23.07 -8.71 1.65
N HIS A 27 22.61 -9.95 1.42
CA HIS A 27 21.19 -10.28 1.53
C HIS A 27 20.65 -10.11 2.96
N SER A 28 21.46 -10.37 4.00
CA SER A 28 21.04 -10.13 5.38
C SER A 28 20.84 -8.64 5.66
N VAL A 29 21.69 -7.75 5.11
CA VAL A 29 21.51 -6.29 5.24
C VAL A 29 20.18 -5.88 4.60
N VAL A 30 19.87 -6.40 3.41
CA VAL A 30 18.58 -6.10 2.77
C VAL A 30 17.41 -6.57 3.61
N PHE A 31 17.40 -7.83 4.06
CA PHE A 31 16.24 -8.40 4.75
C PHE A 31 16.11 -7.97 6.22
N PHE A 32 17.20 -7.71 6.94
CA PHE A 32 17.15 -7.35 8.37
C PHE A 32 17.28 -5.85 8.60
N ASN A 33 18.03 -5.11 7.78
CA ASN A 33 18.27 -3.66 7.97
C ASN A 33 17.50 -2.79 6.96
N PHE A 34 16.91 -3.37 5.91
CA PHE A 34 16.21 -2.65 4.84
C PHE A 34 17.08 -1.55 4.20
N ASN A 35 18.40 -1.78 4.12
CA ASN A 35 19.39 -0.83 3.61
C ASN A 35 19.38 0.55 4.29
N HIS A 36 18.84 0.66 5.51
CA HIS A 36 18.68 1.93 6.20
C HIS A 36 20.00 2.49 6.75
N ASN A 37 20.87 1.62 7.29
CA ASN A 37 22.14 2.07 7.87
C ASN A 37 23.19 2.30 6.76
N PRO A 38 23.75 3.50 6.59
CA PRO A 38 24.66 3.81 5.48
C PRO A 38 25.94 2.96 5.47
N PHE A 39 26.47 2.62 6.65
CA PHE A 39 27.67 1.79 6.75
C PHE A 39 27.39 0.34 6.33
N LEU A 40 26.30 -0.26 6.83
CA LEU A 40 25.89 -1.60 6.42
C LEU A 40 25.53 -1.66 4.93
N LYS A 41 24.82 -0.64 4.42
CA LYS A 41 24.49 -0.48 2.99
C LYS A 41 25.75 -0.43 2.14
N GLY A 42 26.74 0.38 2.51
CA GLY A 42 28.01 0.46 1.78
C GLY A 42 28.76 -0.89 1.72
N LEU A 43 28.78 -1.63 2.82
CA LEU A 43 29.35 -2.99 2.85
C LEU A 43 28.55 -4.00 2.01
N ALA A 44 27.22 -3.90 2.04
CA ALA A 44 26.35 -4.74 1.21
C ALA A 44 26.57 -4.46 -0.28
N GLN A 45 26.58 -3.18 -0.70
CA GLN A 45 26.86 -2.73 -2.06
C GLN A 45 28.24 -3.21 -2.56
N PHE A 46 29.25 -3.23 -1.70
CA PHE A 46 30.54 -3.83 -2.03
C PHE A 46 30.40 -5.33 -2.34
N GLY A 47 29.72 -6.09 -1.47
CA GLY A 47 29.44 -7.52 -1.69
C GLY A 47 28.71 -7.75 -3.02
N ASP A 48 27.66 -7.00 -3.24
CA ASP A 48 26.84 -6.93 -4.43
C ASP A 48 27.62 -6.69 -5.73
N THR A 49 28.69 -5.91 -5.66
CA THR A 49 29.59 -5.63 -6.79
C THR A 49 30.51 -6.81 -7.11
N VAL A 50 31.04 -7.49 -6.10
CA VAL A 50 32.15 -8.45 -6.29
C VAL A 50 31.73 -9.93 -6.30
N VAL A 51 30.59 -10.26 -5.68
CA VAL A 51 30.17 -11.64 -5.42
C VAL A 51 29.83 -12.39 -6.71
N PHE A 52 29.01 -11.80 -7.59
CA PHE A 52 28.59 -12.48 -8.82
C PHE A 52 29.76 -12.74 -9.76
N THR A 53 30.64 -11.73 -9.94
CA THR A 53 31.89 -11.84 -10.71
C THR A 53 32.78 -12.97 -10.16
N THR A 54 32.89 -13.08 -8.84
CA THR A 54 33.65 -14.15 -8.19
C THR A 54 33.05 -15.53 -8.44
N PHE A 55 31.73 -15.70 -8.30
CA PHE A 55 31.07 -16.96 -8.60
C PHE A 55 31.22 -17.37 -10.05
N LEU A 56 31.11 -16.42 -10.97
CA LEU A 56 31.20 -16.69 -12.39
C LEU A 56 32.63 -17.06 -12.82
N PHE A 57 33.64 -16.36 -12.31
CA PHE A 57 35.05 -16.70 -12.53
C PHE A 57 35.35 -18.11 -12.04
N VAL A 58 34.95 -18.44 -10.81
CA VAL A 58 35.15 -19.79 -10.24
C VAL A 58 34.37 -20.84 -11.02
N SER A 59 33.16 -20.53 -11.50
CA SER A 59 32.38 -21.43 -12.34
C SER A 59 33.09 -21.72 -13.67
N GLY A 60 33.69 -20.71 -14.30
CA GLY A 60 34.52 -20.86 -15.49
C GLY A 60 35.73 -21.78 -15.23
N ALA A 61 36.49 -21.47 -14.18
CA ALA A 61 37.64 -22.24 -13.74
C ALA A 61 37.31 -23.74 -13.52
N VAL A 62 36.24 -24.02 -12.76
CA VAL A 62 35.78 -25.39 -12.49
C VAL A 62 35.25 -26.06 -13.76
N SER A 63 34.57 -25.32 -14.63
CA SER A 63 34.03 -25.87 -15.87
C SER A 63 35.13 -26.31 -16.83
N TYR A 64 36.25 -25.57 -16.89
CA TYR A 64 37.42 -26.00 -17.64
C TYR A 64 37.97 -27.34 -17.11
N LEU A 65 38.19 -27.45 -15.80
CA LEU A 65 38.70 -28.67 -15.15
C LEU A 65 37.76 -29.88 -15.31
N ALA A 66 36.46 -29.66 -15.18
CA ALA A 66 35.49 -30.75 -15.17
C ALA A 66 35.08 -31.22 -16.57
N TYR A 67 35.13 -30.34 -17.59
CA TYR A 67 34.46 -30.57 -18.88
C TYR A 67 35.30 -30.26 -20.13
N LEU A 68 36.21 -29.28 -20.09
CA LEU A 68 37.00 -28.91 -21.28
C LEU A 68 38.36 -29.62 -21.32
N SER A 69 39.00 -29.81 -20.17
CA SER A 69 40.31 -30.46 -20.07
C SER A 69 40.27 -31.98 -20.31
N VAL A 70 39.11 -32.61 -20.11
CA VAL A 70 38.93 -34.06 -20.20
C VAL A 70 39.10 -34.60 -21.63
N ALA A 71 39.51 -35.86 -21.73
CA ALA A 71 39.60 -36.58 -23.01
C ALA A 71 38.23 -36.76 -23.67
N ASN A 72 38.21 -36.98 -25.00
CA ASN A 72 36.95 -37.17 -25.74
C ASN A 72 36.21 -38.46 -25.33
N SER A 73 36.93 -39.49 -24.86
CA SER A 73 36.35 -40.71 -24.30
C SER A 73 35.55 -40.44 -23.02
N GLU A 74 36.08 -39.61 -22.11
CA GLU A 74 35.43 -39.24 -20.86
C GLU A 74 34.28 -38.24 -21.04
N TRP A 75 34.30 -37.47 -22.13
CA TRP A 75 33.29 -36.45 -22.42
C TRP A 75 31.87 -37.02 -22.47
N ARG A 76 31.65 -38.23 -22.98
CA ARG A 76 30.31 -38.85 -23.04
C ARG A 76 29.64 -38.91 -21.65
N THR A 77 30.38 -39.36 -20.65
CA THR A 77 29.90 -39.44 -19.26
C THR A 77 29.79 -38.06 -18.60
N LYS A 78 30.73 -37.16 -18.90
CA LYS A 78 30.76 -35.81 -18.34
C LYS A 78 29.66 -34.90 -18.92
N LYS A 79 29.31 -35.06 -20.21
CA LYS A 79 28.19 -34.36 -20.88
C LYS A 79 26.88 -34.61 -20.16
N LYS A 80 26.57 -35.88 -19.83
CA LYS A 80 25.37 -36.24 -19.06
C LYS A 80 25.38 -35.59 -17.67
N LYS A 81 26.52 -35.57 -16.98
CA LYS A 81 26.66 -34.92 -15.66
C LYS A 81 26.44 -33.41 -15.73
N LEU A 82 26.95 -32.74 -16.76
CA LEU A 82 26.74 -31.31 -16.96
C LEU A 82 25.27 -30.98 -17.25
N PHE A 83 24.60 -31.76 -18.12
CA PHE A 83 23.18 -31.60 -18.39
C PHE A 83 22.32 -31.78 -17.12
N LEU A 84 22.56 -32.85 -16.35
CA LEU A 84 21.86 -33.08 -15.07
C LEU A 84 22.16 -31.98 -14.04
N ARG A 85 23.36 -31.40 -14.05
CA ARG A 85 23.69 -30.26 -13.19
C ARG A 85 22.87 -29.02 -13.59
N SER A 86 22.75 -28.72 -14.88
CA SER A 86 21.92 -27.60 -15.37
C SER A 86 20.45 -27.79 -15.00
N LEU A 87 19.90 -28.99 -15.16
CA LEU A 87 18.53 -29.31 -14.72
C LEU A 87 18.36 -29.18 -13.20
N LYS A 88 19.36 -29.59 -12.41
CA LYS A 88 19.32 -29.41 -10.95
C LYS A 88 19.28 -27.93 -10.56
N LEU A 89 20.07 -27.08 -11.22
CA LEU A 89 20.06 -25.65 -10.97
C LEU A 89 18.72 -25.02 -11.37
N LEU A 90 18.14 -25.47 -12.48
CA LEU A 90 16.81 -25.04 -12.91
C LEU A 90 15.71 -25.46 -11.92
N ALA A 91 15.76 -26.68 -11.39
CA ALA A 91 14.83 -27.13 -10.35
C ALA A 91 14.96 -26.33 -9.05
N ILE A 92 16.19 -25.92 -8.69
CA ILE A 92 16.43 -25.05 -7.55
C ILE A 92 15.83 -23.67 -7.78
N TYR A 93 15.97 -23.11 -8.99
CA TYR A 93 15.30 -21.86 -9.36
C TYR A 93 13.79 -21.97 -9.14
N TYR A 94 13.14 -23.01 -9.69
CA TYR A 94 11.69 -23.18 -9.52
C TYR A 94 11.29 -23.31 -8.05
N LEU A 95 12.02 -24.10 -7.25
CA LEU A 95 11.74 -24.22 -5.81
C LEU A 95 11.72 -22.86 -5.11
N ILE A 96 12.71 -22.02 -5.39
CA ILE A 96 12.81 -20.68 -4.78
C ILE A 96 11.73 -19.75 -5.35
N ALA A 97 11.48 -19.80 -6.66
CA ALA A 97 10.47 -18.98 -7.30
C ALA A 97 9.06 -19.24 -6.75
N PHE A 98 8.71 -20.51 -6.52
CA PHE A 98 7.46 -20.89 -5.87
C PHE A 98 7.41 -20.42 -4.41
N PHE A 99 8.48 -20.61 -3.65
CA PHE A 99 8.53 -20.19 -2.25
C PHE A 99 8.43 -18.67 -2.09
N ALA A 100 9.12 -17.92 -2.95
CA ALA A 100 9.09 -16.46 -2.98
C ALA A 100 7.73 -15.87 -3.44
N ASN A 101 6.89 -16.68 -4.10
CA ASN A 101 5.53 -16.30 -4.50
C ASN A 101 4.44 -16.90 -3.59
N ILE A 102 4.79 -17.49 -2.43
CA ILE A 102 3.80 -18.16 -1.57
C ILE A 102 2.65 -17.23 -1.14
N LYS A 103 2.94 -15.95 -0.88
CA LYS A 103 1.90 -14.95 -0.58
C LYS A 103 0.92 -14.74 -1.74
N SER A 104 1.41 -14.70 -2.98
CA SER A 104 0.55 -14.59 -4.17
C SER A 104 -0.39 -15.79 -4.29
N PHE A 105 0.08 -16.99 -3.95
CA PHE A 105 -0.77 -18.19 -3.92
C PHE A 105 -1.77 -18.19 -2.75
N LEU A 106 -1.41 -17.62 -1.59
CA LEU A 106 -2.29 -17.57 -0.42
C LEU A 106 -3.33 -16.44 -0.48
N LEU A 107 -3.03 -15.32 -1.13
CA LEU A 107 -3.89 -14.11 -1.16
C LEU A 107 -4.77 -14.02 -2.40
N LEU A 108 -4.38 -14.62 -3.52
CA LEU A 108 -5.15 -14.57 -4.76
C LEU A 108 -6.08 -15.79 -4.88
N PRO A 109 -7.23 -15.66 -5.58
CA PRO A 109 -8.12 -16.78 -5.88
C PRO A 109 -7.38 -17.93 -6.56
N ILE A 110 -7.81 -19.17 -6.30
CA ILE A 110 -7.25 -20.39 -6.90
C ILE A 110 -7.29 -20.34 -8.43
N THR A 111 -8.23 -19.61 -9.02
CA THR A 111 -8.34 -19.38 -10.47
C THR A 111 -7.14 -18.65 -11.08
N SER A 112 -6.39 -17.87 -10.30
CA SER A 112 -5.16 -17.18 -10.75
C SER A 112 -3.91 -18.06 -10.67
N TRP A 113 -3.99 -19.21 -10.00
CA TRP A 113 -2.83 -20.09 -9.81
C TRP A 113 -2.25 -20.63 -11.12
N PRO A 114 -3.04 -21.10 -12.12
CA PRO A 114 -2.50 -21.59 -13.37
C PRO A 114 -1.66 -20.54 -14.11
N LYS A 115 -2.11 -19.27 -14.12
CA LYS A 115 -1.37 -18.15 -14.72
C LYS A 115 -0.06 -17.90 -13.99
N ASN A 116 -0.08 -17.76 -12.66
CA ASN A 116 1.13 -17.53 -11.86
C ASN A 116 2.14 -18.68 -11.98
N ILE A 117 1.65 -19.93 -12.00
CA ILE A 117 2.47 -21.12 -12.22
C ILE A 117 3.12 -21.06 -13.61
N LEU A 118 2.33 -20.74 -14.65
CA LEU A 118 2.82 -20.65 -16.02
C LEU A 118 3.88 -19.55 -16.16
N GLU A 119 3.67 -18.38 -15.55
CA GLU A 119 4.61 -17.27 -15.58
C GLU A 119 5.94 -17.61 -14.91
N ILE A 120 5.94 -18.36 -13.81
CA ILE A 120 7.17 -18.88 -13.19
C ILE A 120 7.86 -19.89 -14.12
N PHE A 121 7.11 -20.83 -14.70
CA PHE A 121 7.69 -21.84 -15.59
C PHE A 121 8.28 -21.25 -16.87
N THR A 122 7.66 -20.18 -17.37
CA THR A 122 8.05 -19.46 -18.58
C THR A 122 9.02 -18.31 -18.32
N PHE A 123 9.56 -18.18 -17.10
CA PHE A 123 10.50 -17.12 -16.69
C PHE A 123 9.97 -15.68 -16.89
N ILE A 124 8.65 -15.53 -16.99
CA ILE A 124 7.97 -14.24 -17.04
C ILE A 124 8.03 -13.60 -15.64
N ASN A 125 7.68 -14.39 -14.62
CA ASN A 125 7.85 -14.01 -13.22
C ASN A 125 9.07 -14.72 -12.64
N VAL A 126 10.12 -13.95 -12.34
CA VAL A 126 11.31 -14.45 -11.67
C VAL A 126 11.59 -13.58 -10.45
N PRO A 127 11.39 -14.13 -9.25
CA PRO A 127 11.60 -13.38 -8.02
C PRO A 127 13.06 -12.97 -7.82
N SER A 128 13.27 -11.85 -7.14
CA SER A 128 14.58 -11.38 -6.71
C SER A 128 15.35 -12.44 -5.93
N TYR A 129 16.68 -12.40 -6.05
CA TYR A 129 17.63 -13.37 -5.49
C TYR A 129 17.55 -14.78 -6.12
N SER A 130 16.76 -14.99 -7.17
CA SER A 130 16.68 -16.27 -7.91
C SER A 130 17.20 -16.17 -9.35
N GLU A 131 17.16 -14.96 -9.91
CA GLU A 131 17.59 -14.60 -11.27
C GLU A 131 19.06 -14.93 -11.56
N PHE A 132 19.96 -14.78 -10.58
CA PHE A 132 21.39 -15.03 -10.78
C PHE A 132 21.73 -16.52 -11.03
N ILE A 133 20.84 -17.49 -10.76
CA ILE A 133 21.08 -18.91 -11.06
C ILE A 133 20.99 -19.18 -12.57
N LEU A 134 20.09 -18.48 -13.26
CA LEU A 134 19.77 -18.72 -14.67
C LEU A 134 20.99 -18.58 -15.59
N PRO A 135 21.91 -17.60 -15.41
CA PRO A 135 23.19 -17.56 -16.12
C PRO A 135 23.99 -18.87 -16.01
N PHE A 136 24.05 -19.50 -14.84
CA PHE A 136 24.79 -20.77 -14.67
C PHE A 136 24.13 -21.94 -15.41
N VAL A 137 22.80 -21.93 -15.55
CA VAL A 137 22.07 -22.89 -16.38
C VAL A 137 22.45 -22.69 -17.85
N LEU A 138 22.32 -21.44 -18.34
CA LEU A 138 22.59 -21.07 -19.73
C LEU A 138 24.04 -21.33 -20.13
N TYR A 139 25.02 -20.91 -19.33
CA TYR A 139 26.43 -21.22 -19.60
C TYR A 139 26.71 -22.73 -19.58
N GLY A 140 26.04 -23.50 -18.72
CA GLY A 140 26.13 -24.95 -18.73
C GLY A 140 25.66 -25.56 -20.06
N LEU A 141 24.56 -25.03 -20.62
CA LEU A 141 24.05 -25.42 -21.93
C LEU A 141 24.99 -24.97 -23.07
N LEU A 142 25.55 -23.76 -23.00
CA LEU A 142 26.52 -23.29 -23.98
C LEU A 142 27.79 -24.14 -24.00
N ILE A 143 28.29 -24.57 -22.85
CA ILE A 143 29.42 -25.51 -22.78
C ILE A 143 29.06 -26.86 -23.41
N LEU A 144 27.83 -27.34 -23.23
CA LEU A 144 27.36 -28.58 -23.86
C LEU A 144 27.33 -28.49 -25.39
N LEU A 145 26.89 -27.35 -25.92
CA LEU A 145 26.73 -27.10 -27.35
C LEU A 145 28.07 -26.77 -28.04
N PHE A 146 28.88 -25.89 -27.44
CA PHE A 146 30.07 -25.30 -28.06
C PHE A 146 31.40 -25.79 -27.49
N ARG A 147 31.45 -26.95 -26.80
CA ARG A 147 32.67 -27.50 -26.19
C ARG A 147 33.92 -27.44 -27.08
N PRO A 148 33.90 -27.89 -28.36
CA PRO A 148 35.12 -27.91 -29.18
C PRO A 148 35.70 -26.52 -29.41
N LEU A 149 34.83 -25.54 -29.66
CA LEU A 149 35.19 -24.14 -29.86
C LEU A 149 35.76 -23.56 -28.57
N LEU A 150 35.02 -23.65 -27.46
CA LEU A 150 35.44 -23.13 -26.16
C LEU A 150 36.78 -23.72 -25.71
N LYS A 151 37.00 -25.03 -25.92
CA LYS A 151 38.27 -25.68 -25.57
C LYS A 151 39.47 -25.08 -26.30
N ARG A 152 39.32 -24.69 -27.57
CA ARG A 152 40.41 -24.06 -28.35
C ARG A 152 40.61 -22.61 -27.93
N VAL A 153 39.52 -21.85 -27.79
CA VAL A 153 39.55 -20.43 -27.45
C VAL A 153 40.24 -20.19 -26.10
N VAL A 154 39.85 -20.93 -25.05
CA VAL A 154 40.36 -20.69 -23.69
C VAL A 154 41.83 -21.10 -23.49
N GLN A 155 42.46 -21.79 -24.44
CA GLN A 155 43.89 -22.11 -24.38
C GLN A 155 44.78 -20.91 -24.69
N SER A 156 44.24 -19.86 -25.31
CA SER A 156 44.94 -18.61 -25.61
C SER A 156 44.28 -17.45 -24.86
N LEU A 157 45.08 -16.67 -24.14
CA LEU A 157 44.58 -15.46 -23.48
C LEU A 157 44.00 -14.48 -24.52
N PHE A 158 44.66 -14.33 -25.67
CA PHE A 158 44.21 -13.44 -26.73
C PHE A 158 42.84 -13.83 -27.27
N TYR A 159 42.64 -15.09 -27.69
CA TYR A 159 41.34 -15.52 -28.24
C TYR A 159 40.24 -15.53 -27.18
N SER A 160 40.57 -15.89 -25.93
CA SER A 160 39.66 -15.80 -24.78
C SER A 160 39.17 -14.37 -24.57
N SER A 161 40.09 -13.40 -24.52
CA SER A 161 39.77 -11.99 -24.34
C SER A 161 39.02 -11.43 -25.54
N LEU A 162 39.41 -11.78 -26.77
CA LEU A 162 38.73 -11.35 -27.98
C LEU A 162 37.28 -11.84 -28.01
N LEU A 163 37.02 -13.13 -27.75
CA LEU A 163 35.66 -13.65 -27.70
C LEU A 163 34.85 -12.98 -26.57
N GLY A 164 35.46 -12.80 -25.40
CA GLY A 164 34.83 -12.10 -24.28
C GLY A 164 34.43 -10.67 -24.64
N LEU A 165 35.35 -9.90 -25.22
CA LEU A 165 35.10 -8.52 -25.64
C LEU A 165 34.06 -8.45 -26.76
N VAL A 166 34.12 -9.34 -27.76
CA VAL A 166 33.11 -9.41 -28.81
C VAL A 166 31.74 -9.68 -28.22
N LEU A 167 31.61 -10.65 -27.31
CA LEU A 167 30.33 -10.92 -26.64
C LEU A 167 29.87 -9.75 -25.77
N PHE A 168 30.79 -9.08 -25.06
CA PHE A 168 30.47 -7.90 -24.27
C PHE A 168 29.92 -6.78 -25.15
N PHE A 169 30.66 -6.37 -26.18
CA PHE A 169 30.24 -5.29 -27.08
C PHE A 169 29.01 -5.65 -27.91
N VAL A 170 28.87 -6.89 -28.37
CA VAL A 170 27.64 -7.35 -29.03
C VAL A 170 26.47 -7.30 -28.05
N GLY A 171 26.65 -7.76 -26.81
CA GLY A 171 25.62 -7.66 -25.78
C GLY A 171 25.23 -6.22 -25.50
N THR A 172 26.19 -5.32 -25.30
CA THR A 172 25.95 -3.89 -25.07
C THR A 172 25.30 -3.23 -26.27
N TYR A 173 25.75 -3.53 -27.49
CA TYR A 173 25.13 -3.04 -28.72
C TYR A 173 23.68 -3.52 -28.83
N LEU A 174 23.40 -4.80 -28.61
CA LEU A 174 22.04 -5.35 -28.63
C LEU A 174 21.17 -4.75 -27.54
N HIS A 175 21.71 -4.53 -26.34
CA HIS A 175 21.00 -3.86 -25.25
C HIS A 175 20.57 -2.44 -25.63
N GLN A 176 21.47 -1.67 -26.24
CA GLN A 176 21.22 -0.28 -26.63
C GLN A 176 20.32 -0.15 -27.86
N ASN A 177 20.38 -1.09 -28.80
CA ASN A 177 19.76 -0.95 -30.12
C ASN A 177 18.51 -1.82 -30.34
N VAL A 178 18.23 -2.80 -29.48
CA VAL A 178 17.07 -3.69 -29.62
C VAL A 178 16.03 -3.36 -28.55
N VAL A 179 15.16 -2.39 -28.87
CA VAL A 179 14.24 -1.76 -27.90
C VAL A 179 12.88 -2.49 -27.83
N TYR A 180 12.47 -3.25 -28.85
CA TYR A 180 11.16 -3.92 -28.85
C TYR A 180 11.21 -5.30 -29.51
N LEU A 181 11.04 -6.35 -28.70
CA LEU A 181 10.64 -7.67 -29.17
C LEU A 181 9.53 -8.21 -28.27
N PRO A 182 8.51 -8.92 -28.81
CA PRO A 182 7.51 -9.65 -28.01
C PRO A 182 8.12 -10.73 -27.10
N ALA A 183 9.44 -10.94 -27.15
CA ALA A 183 10.23 -11.82 -26.31
C ALA A 183 11.16 -11.10 -25.32
N GLY A 184 10.91 -9.81 -25.00
CA GLY A 184 11.72 -8.98 -24.09
C GLY A 184 12.16 -9.69 -22.79
N TYR A 185 11.24 -10.49 -22.22
CA TYR A 185 11.46 -11.37 -21.06
C TYR A 185 12.70 -12.27 -21.24
N TYR A 186 12.83 -12.93 -22.39
CA TYR A 186 13.86 -13.93 -22.66
C TYR A 186 15.18 -13.31 -23.10
N SER A 187 15.11 -12.25 -23.90
CA SER A 187 16.29 -11.51 -24.34
C SER A 187 17.04 -10.84 -23.18
N SER A 188 16.33 -10.47 -22.11
CA SER A 188 16.94 -9.88 -20.92
C SER A 188 18.02 -10.77 -20.27
N PHE A 189 17.91 -12.10 -20.39
CA PHE A 189 18.94 -13.05 -19.92
C PHE A 189 20.16 -13.16 -20.83
N LEU A 190 20.04 -12.74 -22.10
CA LEU A 190 21.12 -12.82 -23.08
C LEU A 190 21.94 -11.54 -23.10
N TRP A 191 21.29 -10.40 -23.30
CA TRP A 191 21.94 -9.09 -23.45
C TRP A 191 21.37 -7.98 -22.57
N GLY A 192 20.39 -8.26 -21.70
CA GLY A 192 19.90 -7.30 -20.70
C GLY A 192 18.81 -6.37 -21.24
N PHE A 193 18.01 -5.82 -20.32
CA PHE A 193 16.94 -4.86 -20.60
C PHE A 193 16.76 -3.97 -19.36
N SER A 194 16.51 -2.67 -19.54
CA SER A 194 16.65 -1.61 -18.52
C SER A 194 15.83 -1.87 -17.25
N ASP A 195 14.64 -2.48 -17.38
CA ASP A 195 13.67 -2.55 -16.28
C ASP A 195 13.63 -3.90 -15.54
N TRP A 196 14.58 -4.80 -15.82
CA TRP A 196 14.38 -6.25 -15.58
C TRP A 196 15.38 -6.90 -14.63
N PHE A 197 16.36 -6.14 -14.11
CA PHE A 197 17.35 -6.58 -13.11
C PHE A 197 17.90 -8.00 -13.35
N ARG A 198 18.37 -8.27 -14.57
CA ARG A 198 18.92 -9.58 -14.98
C ARG A 198 20.41 -9.56 -15.16
N PHE A 199 21.05 -10.71 -15.01
CA PHE A 199 22.47 -10.93 -15.27
C PHE A 199 22.70 -11.46 -16.70
N PRO A 200 22.87 -10.61 -17.72
CA PRO A 200 22.92 -11.06 -19.09
C PRO A 200 24.21 -11.81 -19.43
N ILE A 201 24.06 -12.96 -20.09
CA ILE A 201 25.19 -13.86 -20.31
C ILE A 201 26.21 -13.34 -21.35
N PHE A 202 25.88 -12.36 -22.19
CA PHE A 202 26.84 -11.80 -23.14
C PHE A 202 27.85 -10.87 -22.46
N GLN A 203 27.38 -9.90 -21.70
CA GLN A 203 28.23 -8.96 -20.97
C GLN A 203 28.99 -9.62 -19.82
N TYR A 204 28.47 -10.69 -19.23
CA TYR A 204 29.20 -11.44 -18.20
C TYR A 204 30.14 -12.53 -18.76
N ALA A 205 30.10 -12.83 -20.07
CA ALA A 205 30.94 -13.85 -20.69
C ALA A 205 32.46 -13.65 -20.48
N PRO A 206 33.02 -12.41 -20.51
CA PRO A 206 34.44 -12.17 -20.25
C PRO A 206 34.92 -12.80 -18.94
N ILE A 207 34.12 -12.72 -17.88
CA ILE A 207 34.48 -13.24 -16.56
C ILE A 207 34.58 -14.76 -16.57
N LEU A 208 33.58 -15.43 -17.17
CA LEU A 208 33.56 -16.88 -17.30
C LEU A 208 34.75 -17.40 -18.11
N LEU A 209 35.01 -16.78 -19.27
CA LEU A 209 36.09 -17.14 -20.18
C LEU A 209 37.46 -16.92 -19.53
N LEU A 210 37.64 -15.80 -18.82
CA LEU A 210 38.87 -15.52 -18.08
C LEU A 210 39.12 -16.56 -16.98
N GLY A 211 38.07 -16.99 -16.27
CA GLY A 211 38.17 -18.10 -15.31
C GLY A 211 38.63 -19.41 -15.95
N MET A 212 38.08 -19.76 -17.12
CA MET A 212 38.51 -20.94 -17.89
C MET A 212 39.97 -20.82 -18.35
N ASN A 213 40.34 -19.67 -18.92
CA ASN A 213 41.68 -19.40 -19.43
C ASN A 213 42.73 -19.39 -18.31
N TRP A 214 42.42 -18.78 -17.16
CA TRP A 214 43.32 -18.73 -16.02
C TRP A 214 43.71 -20.14 -15.60
N VAL A 215 42.76 -21.07 -15.45
CA VAL A 215 43.09 -22.46 -15.12
C VAL A 215 43.81 -23.18 -16.27
N ALA A 216 43.35 -22.98 -17.51
CA ALA A 216 43.97 -23.61 -18.68
C ALA A 216 45.47 -23.35 -18.76
N SER A 217 45.86 -22.13 -18.37
CA SER A 217 47.21 -21.60 -18.48
C SER A 217 48.03 -21.71 -17.19
N THR A 218 47.41 -21.91 -16.02
CA THR A 218 48.11 -22.02 -14.72
C THR A 218 48.18 -23.43 -14.14
N ARG A 219 47.30 -24.36 -14.52
CA ARG A 219 47.20 -25.67 -13.84
C ARG A 219 48.47 -26.52 -13.90
N LYS A 220 49.33 -26.30 -14.90
CA LYS A 220 50.61 -27.02 -15.07
C LYS A 220 51.81 -26.30 -14.45
N LEU A 221 51.60 -25.09 -13.92
CA LEU A 221 52.67 -24.28 -13.35
C LEU A 221 52.93 -24.68 -11.90
N GLY A 222 54.19 -24.58 -11.46
CA GLY A 222 54.56 -24.69 -10.05
C GLY A 222 53.96 -23.55 -9.20
N GLY A 223 53.92 -23.74 -7.88
CA GLY A 223 53.27 -22.80 -6.94
C GLY A 223 53.76 -21.36 -7.07
N VAL A 224 55.09 -21.16 -7.12
CA VAL A 224 55.70 -19.83 -7.27
C VAL A 224 55.25 -19.15 -8.56
N LEU A 225 55.35 -19.85 -9.70
CA LEU A 225 54.98 -19.29 -11.00
C LEU A 225 53.48 -19.01 -11.12
N LYS A 226 52.64 -19.81 -10.45
CA LYS A 226 51.18 -19.55 -10.33
C LYS A 226 50.90 -18.29 -9.49
N ILE A 227 51.63 -18.08 -8.41
CA ILE A 227 51.55 -16.85 -7.58
C ILE A 227 51.99 -15.63 -8.39
N THR A 228 53.14 -15.69 -9.05
CA THR A 228 53.66 -14.60 -9.90
C THR A 228 52.64 -14.21 -10.97
N ARG A 229 52.03 -15.18 -11.65
CA ARG A 229 51.01 -14.90 -12.66
C ARG A 229 49.74 -14.29 -12.06
N THR A 230 49.32 -14.73 -10.87
CA THR A 230 48.18 -14.14 -10.16
C THR A 230 48.47 -12.69 -9.76
N LEU A 231 49.69 -12.39 -9.30
CA LEU A 231 50.14 -11.03 -9.02
C LEU A 231 50.15 -10.14 -10.26
N LEU A 232 50.67 -10.62 -11.40
CA LEU A 232 50.65 -9.86 -12.65
C LEU A 232 49.23 -9.54 -13.11
N MET A 233 48.29 -10.48 -12.97
CA MET A 233 46.88 -10.23 -13.26
C MET A 233 46.26 -9.21 -12.28
N LEU A 234 46.59 -9.29 -10.98
CA LEU A 234 46.14 -8.32 -9.99
C LEU A 234 46.65 -6.91 -10.33
N LEU A 235 47.93 -6.76 -10.65
CA LEU A 235 48.53 -5.49 -11.04
C LEU A 235 47.91 -4.94 -12.33
N PHE A 236 47.59 -5.80 -13.29
CA PHE A 236 46.88 -5.40 -14.51
C PHE A 236 45.48 -4.86 -14.20
N TRP A 237 44.68 -5.54 -13.38
CA TRP A 237 43.35 -5.04 -13.00
C TRP A 237 43.41 -3.82 -12.10
N LEU A 238 44.44 -3.68 -11.25
CA LEU A 238 44.70 -2.47 -10.49
C LEU A 238 45.07 -1.30 -11.41
N PHE A 239 45.91 -1.52 -12.42
CA PHE A 239 46.24 -0.52 -13.43
C PHE A 239 44.99 -0.04 -14.17
N LEU A 240 44.12 -0.95 -14.60
CA LEU A 240 42.84 -0.58 -15.21
C LEU A 240 41.94 0.20 -14.23
N LEU A 241 41.82 -0.27 -12.98
CA LEU A 241 41.03 0.40 -11.94
C LEU A 241 41.53 1.83 -11.68
N VAL A 242 42.85 2.02 -11.54
CA VAL A 242 43.47 3.34 -11.37
C VAL A 242 43.30 4.19 -12.63
N GLY A 243 43.44 3.60 -13.82
CA GLY A 243 43.22 4.29 -15.09
C GLY A 243 41.80 4.84 -15.25
N PHE A 244 40.78 4.05 -14.88
CA PHE A 244 39.38 4.52 -14.85
C PHE A 244 39.18 5.66 -13.84
N ASN A 245 39.88 5.65 -12.70
CA ASN A 245 39.81 6.73 -11.72
C ASN A 245 40.60 7.98 -12.14
N TYR A 246 41.77 7.84 -12.78
CA TYR A 246 42.60 8.97 -13.21
C TYR A 246 41.90 9.84 -14.28
N GLY A 247 41.12 9.23 -15.16
CA GLY A 247 40.27 9.96 -16.12
C GLY A 247 39.25 10.87 -15.45
N ALA A 248 38.77 10.51 -14.25
CA ALA A 248 37.81 11.30 -13.47
C ALA A 248 38.45 12.49 -12.71
N TYR A 249 39.79 12.57 -12.63
CA TYR A 249 40.53 13.61 -11.89
C TYR A 249 41.33 14.58 -12.78
N THR A 250 41.06 14.65 -14.10
CA THR A 250 41.75 15.62 -14.97
C THR A 250 41.16 17.04 -14.84
N PRO A 251 42.00 18.10 -14.80
CA PRO A 251 41.56 19.46 -14.41
C PRO A 251 40.61 20.17 -15.39
N ASN A 252 40.38 19.60 -16.58
CA ASN A 252 39.47 20.16 -17.58
C ASN A 252 38.07 19.54 -17.52
N ALA A 253 37.78 18.71 -16.53
CA ALA A 253 36.46 18.13 -16.29
C ALA A 253 35.67 18.99 -15.28
N GLU A 254 35.17 20.15 -15.72
CA GLU A 254 34.25 20.98 -14.94
C GLU A 254 32.92 20.29 -14.59
N THR A 255 32.70 19.05 -15.05
CA THR A 255 31.54 18.20 -14.75
C THR A 255 31.78 17.12 -13.69
N ALA A 256 33.00 16.94 -13.17
CA ALA A 256 33.32 15.76 -12.35
C ALA A 256 33.39 15.99 -10.82
N VAL A 257 33.13 17.20 -10.30
CA VAL A 257 33.46 17.52 -8.90
C VAL A 257 32.24 17.65 -7.96
N LEU A 258 31.01 17.37 -8.43
CA LEU A 258 29.81 17.36 -7.56
C LEU A 258 28.95 16.07 -7.60
N LEU A 259 29.40 15.00 -8.27
CA LEU A 259 28.75 13.67 -8.21
C LEU A 259 29.79 12.60 -7.85
N PRO A 260 29.85 12.10 -6.60
CA PRO A 260 30.74 11.01 -6.23
C PRO A 260 30.14 9.70 -6.76
N GLY A 261 30.40 9.34 -8.01
CA GLY A 261 29.79 8.17 -8.65
C GLY A 261 30.75 7.33 -9.48
N ILE A 262 31.20 6.21 -8.92
CA ILE A 262 31.70 5.09 -9.75
C ILE A 262 30.46 4.54 -10.47
N TYR A 263 30.39 4.59 -11.80
CA TYR A 263 29.32 3.94 -12.59
C TYR A 263 29.41 2.41 -12.48
N LEU A 264 28.89 1.85 -11.38
CA LEU A 264 28.87 0.42 -11.05
C LEU A 264 27.55 -0.24 -11.47
N ASP A 265 27.11 0.00 -12.70
CA ASP A 265 25.91 -0.64 -13.21
C ASP A 265 26.08 -2.16 -13.24
N ARG A 266 25.05 -2.87 -12.80
CA ARG A 266 25.03 -4.34 -12.72
C ARG A 266 24.24 -4.98 -13.86
N TRP A 267 23.26 -4.28 -14.42
CA TRP A 267 22.25 -4.85 -15.31
C TRP A 267 21.98 -3.96 -16.52
N PRO A 268 22.68 -4.16 -17.66
CA PRO A 268 23.88 -4.99 -17.83
C PRO A 268 25.10 -4.44 -17.07
N PRO A 269 26.13 -5.25 -16.79
CA PRO A 269 27.29 -4.79 -16.04
C PRO A 269 28.10 -3.76 -16.83
N SER A 270 28.46 -2.65 -16.18
CA SER A 270 29.45 -1.72 -16.73
C SER A 270 30.83 -2.36 -16.79
N LEU A 271 31.72 -1.80 -17.62
CA LEU A 271 33.11 -2.29 -17.69
C LEU A 271 33.82 -2.09 -16.34
N GLN A 272 33.56 -0.98 -15.65
CA GLN A 272 34.09 -0.67 -14.32
C GLN A 272 33.61 -1.69 -13.28
N PHE A 273 32.33 -2.09 -13.31
CA PHE A 273 31.78 -3.14 -12.45
C PHE A 273 32.56 -4.46 -12.59
N LEU A 274 32.80 -4.88 -13.85
CA LEU A 274 33.58 -6.09 -14.13
C LEU A 274 35.05 -5.96 -13.67
N VAL A 275 35.67 -4.80 -13.86
CA VAL A 275 37.05 -4.52 -13.45
C VAL A 275 37.21 -4.57 -11.93
N VAL A 276 36.31 -3.95 -11.17
CA VAL A 276 36.29 -4.00 -9.71
C VAL A 276 36.13 -5.45 -9.23
N GLY A 277 35.18 -6.18 -9.82
CA GLY A 277 34.97 -7.59 -9.49
C GLY A 277 36.20 -8.46 -9.80
N LEU A 278 36.89 -8.24 -10.93
CA LEU A 278 38.10 -9.00 -11.29
C LEU A 278 39.31 -8.62 -10.44
N PHE A 279 39.48 -7.34 -10.11
CA PHE A 279 40.48 -6.90 -9.14
C PHE A 279 40.29 -7.65 -7.82
N PHE A 280 39.05 -7.68 -7.28
CA PHE A 280 38.73 -8.42 -6.07
C PHE A 280 39.04 -9.92 -6.19
N VAL A 281 38.63 -10.55 -7.30
CA VAL A 281 38.91 -11.98 -7.56
C VAL A 281 40.40 -12.27 -7.50
N PHE A 282 41.24 -11.51 -8.22
CA PHE A 282 42.68 -11.76 -8.24
C PHE A 282 43.37 -11.37 -6.94
N PHE A 283 42.88 -10.36 -6.23
CA PHE A 283 43.36 -9.99 -4.90
C PHE A 283 43.14 -11.13 -3.90
N VAL A 284 41.90 -11.60 -3.77
CA VAL A 284 41.57 -12.71 -2.86
C VAL A 284 42.28 -13.99 -3.30
N LEU A 285 42.36 -14.26 -4.60
CA LEU A 285 43.07 -15.42 -5.11
C LEU A 285 44.57 -15.40 -4.77
N LEU A 286 45.22 -14.23 -4.84
CA LEU A 286 46.61 -14.06 -4.42
C LEU A 286 46.77 -14.30 -2.92
N VAL A 287 45.92 -13.68 -2.09
CA VAL A 287 45.91 -13.88 -0.63
C VAL A 287 45.75 -15.35 -0.28
N VAL A 288 44.78 -16.04 -0.91
CA VAL A 288 44.55 -17.47 -0.67
C VAL A 288 45.76 -18.31 -1.08
N GLN A 289 46.42 -18.00 -2.20
CA GLN A 289 47.61 -18.73 -2.64
C GLN A 289 48.80 -18.50 -1.70
N LEU A 290 49.05 -17.26 -1.27
CA LEU A 290 50.14 -16.91 -0.35
C LEU A 290 49.95 -17.58 1.01
N VAL A 291 48.76 -17.45 1.59
CA VAL A 291 48.46 -18.09 2.89
C VAL A 291 48.52 -19.61 2.78
N ARG A 292 48.05 -20.23 1.69
CA ARG A 292 48.17 -21.69 1.50
C ARG A 292 49.59 -22.16 1.24
N ALA A 293 50.48 -21.30 0.76
CA ALA A 293 51.91 -21.62 0.66
C ALA A 293 52.55 -21.77 2.06
N ILE A 294 52.01 -21.05 3.06
CA ILE A 294 52.48 -21.05 4.45
C ILE A 294 51.71 -22.09 5.30
N ASP A 295 50.38 -22.08 5.23
CA ASP A 295 49.47 -22.99 5.95
C ASP A 295 49.05 -24.18 5.07
N GLN A 296 49.95 -25.17 4.98
CA GLN A 296 49.70 -26.40 4.23
C GLN A 296 48.63 -27.30 4.88
N LYS A 297 48.41 -27.16 6.20
CA LYS A 297 47.39 -27.92 6.94
C LYS A 297 45.97 -27.39 6.69
N GLY A 298 45.85 -26.13 6.24
CA GLY A 298 44.59 -25.51 5.83
C GLY A 298 43.68 -25.14 6.99
N LEU A 299 44.27 -24.81 8.15
CA LEU A 299 43.57 -24.36 9.35
C LEU A 299 42.98 -22.96 9.16
N ALA A 300 43.71 -22.04 8.54
CA ALA A 300 43.31 -20.64 8.35
C ALA A 300 42.06 -20.49 7.48
N PHE A 301 41.89 -21.36 6.47
CA PHE A 301 40.76 -21.30 5.54
C PHE A 301 39.78 -22.47 5.65
N GLY A 302 39.85 -23.27 6.72
CA GLY A 302 38.97 -24.44 6.89
C GLY A 302 37.48 -24.09 6.84
N ILE A 303 37.10 -22.94 7.41
CA ILE A 303 35.72 -22.43 7.41
C ILE A 303 35.30 -22.04 5.99
N PHE A 304 36.09 -21.23 5.29
CA PHE A 304 35.78 -20.80 3.92
C PHE A 304 35.72 -21.99 2.94
N ASP A 305 36.60 -22.99 3.10
CA ASP A 305 36.51 -24.23 2.35
C ASP A 305 35.16 -24.94 2.57
N PHE A 306 34.64 -24.94 3.79
CA PHE A 306 33.33 -25.53 4.08
C PHE A 306 32.19 -24.78 3.36
N PHE A 307 32.17 -23.45 3.39
CA PHE A 307 31.17 -22.64 2.67
C PHE A 307 31.27 -22.86 1.17
N GLY A 308 32.46 -22.75 0.58
CA GLY A 308 32.66 -22.91 -0.86
C GLY A 308 32.33 -24.32 -1.35
N LYS A 309 32.61 -25.34 -0.53
CA LYS A 309 32.26 -26.72 -0.88
C LYS A 309 30.77 -26.97 -0.98
N ASN A 310 29.98 -26.17 -0.28
CA ASN A 310 28.54 -26.31 -0.13
C ASN A 310 27.78 -25.08 -0.64
N ALA A 311 28.38 -24.28 -1.53
CA ALA A 311 27.85 -23.00 -1.97
C ALA A 311 26.38 -23.05 -2.42
N ILE A 312 25.99 -24.05 -3.21
CA ILE A 312 24.59 -24.23 -3.66
C ILE A 312 23.65 -24.52 -2.47
N SER A 313 24.08 -25.33 -1.50
CA SER A 313 23.26 -25.63 -0.33
C SER A 313 23.07 -24.40 0.56
N PHE A 314 24.13 -23.61 0.77
CA PHE A 314 24.04 -22.33 1.47
C PHE A 314 23.12 -21.36 0.73
N TYR A 315 23.25 -21.29 -0.58
CA TYR A 315 22.38 -20.48 -1.41
C TYR A 315 20.88 -20.83 -1.19
N VAL A 316 20.50 -22.09 -1.30
CA VAL A 316 19.10 -22.50 -1.09
C VAL A 316 18.63 -22.22 0.34
N VAL A 317 19.41 -22.65 1.34
CA VAL A 317 19.02 -22.55 2.75
C VAL A 317 18.84 -21.09 3.18
N HIS A 318 19.79 -20.21 2.86
CA HIS A 318 19.73 -18.83 3.33
C HIS A 318 18.56 -18.07 2.68
N ILE A 319 18.29 -18.26 1.38
CA ILE A 319 17.14 -17.62 0.72
C ILE A 319 15.81 -18.10 1.31
N LEU A 320 15.64 -19.41 1.53
CA LEU A 320 14.42 -19.93 2.15
C LEU A 320 14.23 -19.37 3.57
N LEU A 321 15.30 -19.28 4.37
CA LEU A 321 15.24 -18.69 5.70
C LEU A 321 14.92 -17.20 5.67
N LEU A 322 15.51 -16.43 4.75
CA LEU A 322 15.25 -15.00 4.60
C LEU A 322 13.81 -14.72 4.14
N TYR A 323 13.30 -15.47 3.15
CA TYR A 323 11.88 -15.37 2.77
C TYR A 323 10.95 -15.81 3.90
N THR A 324 11.28 -16.87 4.64
CA THR A 324 10.51 -17.28 5.83
C THR A 324 10.46 -16.13 6.82
N TYR A 325 11.61 -15.55 7.16
CA TYR A 325 11.71 -14.38 8.03
C TYR A 325 10.85 -13.20 7.53
N ARG A 326 10.88 -12.90 6.22
CA ARG A 326 10.06 -11.84 5.58
C ARG A 326 8.56 -12.13 5.71
N TYR A 327 8.15 -13.39 5.70
CA TYR A 327 6.75 -13.76 5.81
C TYR A 327 6.24 -13.86 7.25
N THR A 328 7.13 -14.12 8.23
CA THR A 328 6.72 -14.35 9.61
C THR A 328 7.05 -13.21 10.57
N ILE A 329 8.22 -12.58 10.44
CA ILE A 329 8.75 -11.61 11.43
C ILE A 329 8.83 -10.21 10.82
N ASN A 330 9.60 -10.04 9.75
CA ASN A 330 9.74 -8.80 8.98
C ASN A 330 10.00 -7.52 9.82
N GLN A 331 10.96 -7.56 10.76
CA GLN A 331 11.29 -6.45 11.67
C GLN A 331 12.68 -5.85 11.44
N ARG A 332 12.75 -4.54 11.25
CA ARG A 332 14.00 -3.81 10.97
C ARG A 332 14.97 -3.79 12.16
N ILE A 333 16.26 -3.97 11.88
CA ILE A 333 17.38 -3.85 12.83
C ILE A 333 18.33 -2.74 12.36
N ASP A 334 18.35 -1.62 13.08
CA ASP A 334 19.15 -0.44 12.71
C ASP A 334 20.55 -0.42 13.34
N ASN A 335 20.71 -1.03 14.52
CA ASN A 335 21.98 -1.01 15.24
C ASN A 335 22.99 -1.99 14.62
N PRO A 336 24.16 -1.55 14.12
CA PRO A 336 25.13 -2.42 13.45
C PRO A 336 25.70 -3.55 14.33
N LEU A 337 25.83 -3.33 15.64
CA LEU A 337 26.32 -4.36 16.57
C LEU A 337 25.28 -5.46 16.75
N VAL A 338 24.02 -5.07 16.90
CA VAL A 338 22.89 -5.99 17.00
C VAL A 338 22.74 -6.78 15.70
N PHE A 339 22.79 -6.09 14.56
CA PHE A 339 22.79 -6.72 13.24
C PHE A 339 23.90 -7.74 13.10
N THR A 340 25.13 -7.40 13.53
CA THR A 340 26.28 -8.31 13.46
C THR A 340 26.03 -9.59 14.28
N GLY A 341 25.48 -9.46 15.49
CA GLY A 341 25.09 -10.60 16.31
C GLY A 341 24.05 -11.50 15.64
N VAL A 342 23.01 -10.90 15.06
CA VAL A 342 21.95 -11.63 14.33
C VAL A 342 22.50 -12.30 13.06
N PHE A 343 23.38 -11.61 12.32
CA PHE A 343 24.03 -12.17 11.13
C PHE A 343 24.89 -13.39 11.47
N LEU A 344 25.66 -13.35 12.57
CA LEU A 344 26.45 -14.50 13.02
C LEU A 344 25.56 -15.69 13.43
N LEU A 345 24.45 -15.44 14.12
CA LEU A 345 23.47 -16.47 14.44
C LEU A 345 22.84 -17.06 13.17
N PHE A 346 22.48 -16.22 12.21
CA PHE A 346 21.96 -16.63 10.92
C PHE A 346 22.96 -17.50 10.14
N LEU A 347 24.25 -17.15 10.16
CA LEU A 347 25.33 -17.91 9.56
C LEU A 347 25.51 -19.29 10.19
N ILE A 348 25.43 -19.37 11.53
CA ILE A 348 25.45 -20.64 12.28
C ILE A 348 24.24 -21.50 11.90
N LEU A 349 23.05 -20.91 11.88
CA LEU A 349 21.80 -21.60 11.53
C LEU A 349 21.89 -22.18 10.11
N CYS A 350 22.31 -21.38 9.12
CA CYS A 350 22.53 -21.84 7.76
C CYS A 350 23.53 -23.02 7.72
N SER A 351 24.63 -22.93 8.48
CA SER A 351 25.65 -23.97 8.54
C SER A 351 25.10 -25.29 9.10
N LEU A 352 24.27 -25.23 10.15
CA LEU A 352 23.63 -26.40 10.75
C LEU A 352 22.65 -27.08 9.80
N PHE A 353 21.80 -26.31 9.09
CA PHE A 353 20.92 -26.85 8.06
C PHE A 353 21.70 -27.55 6.95
N VAL A 354 22.79 -26.93 6.47
CA VAL A 354 23.66 -27.53 5.45
C VAL A 354 24.32 -28.83 5.95
N LEU A 355 24.78 -28.87 7.21
CA LEU A 355 25.30 -30.09 7.83
C LEU A 355 24.22 -31.17 7.95
N GLY A 356 23.00 -30.80 8.34
CA GLY A 356 21.84 -31.69 8.40
C GLY A 356 21.51 -32.32 7.05
N ILE A 357 21.44 -31.51 5.99
CA ILE A 357 21.23 -31.99 4.60
C ILE A 357 22.33 -32.98 4.20
N ARG A 358 23.59 -32.69 4.53
CA ARG A 358 24.72 -33.60 4.24
C ARG A 358 24.60 -34.92 4.98
N PHE A 359 24.25 -34.87 6.25
CA PHE A 359 24.06 -36.07 7.07
C PHE A 359 22.96 -36.97 6.47
N MET A 360 21.82 -36.38 6.10
CA MET A 360 20.72 -37.09 5.45
C MET A 360 21.12 -37.72 4.11
N HIS A 361 21.84 -36.98 3.27
CA HIS A 361 22.29 -37.49 1.96
C HIS A 361 23.30 -38.64 2.07
N LYS A 362 24.27 -38.53 2.99
CA LYS A 362 25.27 -39.59 3.23
C LYS A 362 24.60 -40.89 3.69
N LYS A 363 23.61 -40.79 4.58
CA LYS A 363 22.85 -41.95 5.10
C LYS A 363 21.98 -42.62 4.03
N TYR A 364 21.26 -41.86 3.20
CA TYR A 364 20.48 -42.40 2.07
C TYR A 364 21.33 -43.13 1.03
N SER A 365 22.57 -42.66 0.80
CA SER A 365 23.50 -43.33 -0.12
C SER A 365 24.04 -44.66 0.42
N LEU A 366 24.11 -44.80 1.75
CA LEU A 366 24.52 -46.04 2.44
C LEU A 366 23.35 -47.03 2.58
N GLU A 367 22.12 -46.55 2.76
CA GLU A 367 20.90 -47.37 2.84
C GLU A 367 20.55 -48.07 1.51
N LYS A 368 20.98 -47.56 0.34
CA LYS A 368 20.87 -48.30 -0.94
C LYS A 368 21.71 -49.60 -1.01
N ARG A 369 22.57 -49.89 -0.03
CA ARG A 369 23.36 -51.13 0.07
C ARG A 369 22.91 -52.11 1.16
N ALA A 370 21.85 -51.80 1.91
CA ALA A 370 21.37 -52.70 2.96
C ALA A 370 19.83 -52.69 3.01
N VAL A 371 19.22 -53.56 2.21
CA VAL A 371 17.83 -53.96 2.39
C VAL A 371 17.80 -54.83 3.65
N GLY A 372 17.09 -54.38 4.69
CA GLY A 372 16.84 -55.14 5.92
C GLY A 372 17.22 -54.41 7.20
N ARG A 373 16.46 -53.34 7.55
CA ARG A 373 16.32 -52.76 8.92
C ARG A 373 15.40 -51.53 8.91
N PHE A 374 14.23 -51.64 8.30
CA PHE A 374 13.30 -50.50 8.15
C PHE A 374 12.61 -50.10 9.47
N GLU A 375 12.60 -50.98 10.49
CA GLU A 375 11.88 -50.72 11.76
C GLU A 375 12.68 -49.97 12.84
N GLN A 376 14.02 -49.97 12.82
CA GLN A 376 14.82 -49.19 13.79
C GLN A 376 15.01 -47.71 13.40
N LEU A 377 14.61 -47.32 12.18
CA LEU A 377 14.84 -45.99 11.60
C LEU A 377 13.80 -44.93 11.97
N LEU A 378 12.66 -45.30 12.54
CA LEU A 378 11.60 -44.37 12.95
C LEU A 378 11.90 -43.62 14.26
N LYS A 379 12.82 -44.11 15.11
CA LYS A 379 13.11 -43.47 16.43
C LYS A 379 14.23 -42.40 16.42
N ARG A 380 15.03 -42.26 15.35
CA ARG A 380 16.17 -41.31 15.28
C ARG A 380 16.04 -40.17 14.25
N LYS A 381 14.98 -40.19 13.42
CA LYS A 381 14.70 -39.12 12.44
C LYS A 381 14.18 -37.84 13.11
N SER A 382 13.48 -37.99 14.23
CA SER A 382 12.92 -36.89 15.01
C SER A 382 14.00 -36.03 15.64
N PHE A 383 15.10 -36.60 16.16
CA PHE A 383 16.07 -35.82 16.95
C PHE A 383 16.78 -34.70 16.17
N VAL A 384 17.22 -34.95 14.94
CA VAL A 384 17.92 -33.91 14.13
C VAL A 384 16.94 -32.87 13.61
N ILE A 385 15.74 -33.29 13.20
CA ILE A 385 14.68 -32.37 12.75
C ILE A 385 14.21 -31.52 13.94
N VAL A 386 13.99 -32.13 15.11
CA VAL A 386 13.65 -31.46 16.37
C VAL A 386 14.77 -30.54 16.82
N MET A 387 16.05 -30.90 16.66
CA MET A 387 17.17 -30.02 17.01
C MET A 387 17.29 -28.83 16.05
N CYS A 388 17.14 -29.03 14.73
CA CYS A 388 17.09 -27.93 13.76
C CYS A 388 15.87 -27.03 13.99
N PHE A 389 14.71 -27.62 14.32
CA PHE A 389 13.49 -26.89 14.67
C PHE A 389 13.64 -26.14 16.00
N ALA A 390 14.25 -26.75 17.02
CA ALA A 390 14.52 -26.13 18.31
C ALA A 390 15.53 -24.97 18.19
N LEU A 391 16.55 -25.11 17.34
CA LEU A 391 17.49 -24.03 17.04
C LEU A 391 16.87 -22.92 16.19
N PHE A 392 15.91 -23.25 15.32
CA PHE A 392 15.09 -22.27 14.61
C PHE A 392 14.16 -21.51 15.58
N VAL A 393 13.47 -22.21 16.49
CA VAL A 393 12.64 -21.60 17.53
C VAL A 393 13.51 -20.74 18.46
N ALA A 394 14.70 -21.20 18.83
CA ALA A 394 15.67 -20.42 19.60
C ALA A 394 16.13 -19.17 18.84
N PHE A 395 16.38 -19.27 17.52
CA PHE A 395 16.68 -18.10 16.68
C PHE A 395 15.52 -17.10 16.65
N VAL A 396 14.28 -17.56 16.44
CA VAL A 396 13.07 -16.70 16.47
C VAL A 396 12.88 -16.05 17.85
N PHE A 397 13.15 -16.79 18.93
CA PHE A 397 12.99 -16.30 20.30
C PHE A 397 14.09 -15.31 20.68
N VAL A 398 15.36 -15.61 20.38
CA VAL A 398 16.50 -14.70 20.58
C VAL A 398 16.35 -13.46 19.70
N PHE A 399 15.85 -13.60 18.48
CA PHE A 399 15.55 -12.48 17.59
C PHE A 399 14.46 -11.57 18.19
N ASN A 400 13.31 -12.13 18.62
CA ASN A 400 12.25 -11.35 19.26
C ASN A 400 12.72 -10.69 20.57
N PHE A 401 13.53 -11.39 21.37
CA PHE A 401 14.12 -10.83 22.57
C PHE A 401 15.03 -9.64 22.24
N ILE A 402 15.92 -9.78 21.26
CA ILE A 402 16.82 -8.70 20.82
C ILE A 402 16.03 -7.52 20.19
N ALA A 403 15.01 -7.80 19.38
CA ALA A 403 14.14 -6.79 18.77
C ALA A 403 13.31 -6.02 19.81
N SER A 404 13.02 -6.61 20.97
CA SER A 404 12.34 -5.93 22.07
C SER A 404 13.20 -4.86 22.78
N PHE A 405 14.52 -4.84 22.56
CA PHE A 405 15.43 -3.80 23.08
C PHE A 405 15.73 -2.68 22.06
N THR A 406 15.26 -2.80 20.81
CA THR A 406 15.33 -1.70 19.83
C THR A 406 14.05 -0.86 19.95
N PRO A 407 14.14 0.47 20.13
CA PRO A 407 12.97 1.32 20.31
C PRO A 407 12.04 1.21 19.10
N VAL A 408 10.84 0.70 19.36
CA VAL A 408 9.78 0.52 18.36
C VAL A 408 9.23 1.90 18.00
N ARG A 409 9.57 2.41 16.80
CA ARG A 409 8.72 3.38 16.11
C ARG A 409 7.78 2.60 15.20
N PHE A 410 6.51 2.58 15.57
CA PHE A 410 5.41 2.18 14.69
C PHE A 410 5.20 3.29 13.65
N ASP A 411 5.97 3.27 12.57
CA ASP A 411 5.51 3.94 11.35
C ASP A 411 4.50 3.00 10.68
N ALA A 412 3.23 3.41 10.72
CA ALA A 412 2.08 2.72 10.13
C ALA A 412 2.04 2.84 8.58
N ASN A 413 3.19 2.71 7.95
CA ASN A 413 3.32 2.43 6.52
C ASN A 413 4.24 1.23 6.41
N PRO A 414 3.88 0.14 5.69
CA PRO A 414 4.91 -0.83 5.32
C PRO A 414 5.98 -0.04 4.56
N PHE A 415 7.17 0.09 5.16
CA PHE A 415 8.31 0.74 4.51
C PHE A 415 8.40 0.16 3.09
N ARG A 416 8.16 1.03 2.10
CA ARG A 416 8.26 0.67 0.69
C ARG A 416 9.72 0.32 0.45
N ASP A 417 9.90 -0.92 0.05
CA ASP A 417 11.16 -1.61 -0.08
C ASP A 417 12.07 -0.86 -1.08
N PRO A 418 13.26 -0.36 -0.68
CA PRO A 418 14.15 0.36 -1.58
C PRO A 418 14.70 -0.50 -2.73
N GLU A 419 14.55 -1.84 -2.68
CA GLU A 419 14.95 -2.77 -3.73
C GLU A 419 13.77 -3.44 -4.47
N VAL A 420 12.51 -3.18 -4.08
CA VAL A 420 11.31 -3.61 -4.84
C VAL A 420 10.74 -2.47 -5.69
N GLU A 421 11.60 -1.53 -6.11
CA GLU A 421 11.36 -0.78 -7.37
C GLU A 421 11.83 -1.56 -8.61
N GLY A 422 12.19 -2.83 -8.44
CA GLY A 422 12.25 -3.78 -9.54
C GLY A 422 10.90 -4.43 -9.73
N ILE A 423 10.20 -4.00 -10.77
CA ILE A 423 8.84 -4.38 -11.16
C ILE A 423 7.79 -3.33 -10.71
N PHE A 424 7.80 -2.17 -11.38
CA PHE A 424 6.52 -1.77 -11.98
C PHE A 424 6.32 -2.74 -13.14
N ILE A 425 5.45 -3.75 -12.98
CA ILE A 425 4.92 -4.37 -14.19
C ILE A 425 4.07 -3.27 -14.85
N ARG A 426 4.64 -2.54 -15.82
CA ARG A 426 3.85 -1.73 -16.76
C ARG A 426 3.10 -2.73 -17.64
N THR A 427 2.04 -3.30 -17.08
CA THR A 427 1.19 -4.34 -17.68
C THR A 427 0.10 -3.76 -18.56
N SER A 428 -0.10 -2.44 -18.49
CA SER A 428 -1.20 -1.77 -19.16
C SER A 428 -0.66 -0.71 -20.11
N ASP A 429 -1.30 -0.61 -21.28
CA ASP A 429 -1.06 0.49 -22.21
C ASP A 429 -1.56 1.80 -21.59
N PRO A 430 -0.91 2.95 -21.88
CA PRO A 430 -1.36 4.25 -21.38
C PRO A 430 -2.80 4.55 -21.84
N THR A 431 -3.74 4.64 -20.90
CA THR A 431 -5.14 5.03 -21.15
C THR A 431 -5.31 6.55 -21.07
N TRP A 432 -6.41 7.13 -21.55
CA TRP A 432 -6.63 8.58 -21.42
C TRP A 432 -6.56 9.04 -19.95
N TRP A 433 -5.74 10.04 -19.63
CA TRP A 433 -5.44 10.47 -18.25
C TRP A 433 -6.62 11.15 -17.57
N ASP A 434 -7.23 12.15 -18.21
CA ASP A 434 -8.37 12.88 -17.66
C ASP A 434 -9.34 13.27 -18.78
N SER A 435 -10.60 12.85 -18.63
CA SER A 435 -11.69 13.12 -19.55
C SER A 435 -12.11 14.59 -19.61
N SER A 436 -11.65 15.45 -18.70
CA SER A 436 -11.88 16.90 -18.81
C SER A 436 -11.05 17.53 -19.95
N PHE A 437 -9.98 16.86 -20.40
CA PHE A 437 -9.12 17.30 -21.50
C PHE A 437 -9.51 16.59 -22.78
N LYS A 438 -9.75 17.37 -23.83
CA LYS A 438 -10.27 16.90 -25.12
C LYS A 438 -9.18 16.35 -26.04
N PHE A 439 -7.93 16.78 -25.85
CA PHE A 439 -6.81 16.45 -26.71
C PHE A 439 -5.60 15.96 -25.91
N GLN A 440 -4.81 15.07 -26.51
CA GLN A 440 -3.49 14.72 -26.01
C GLN A 440 -2.45 14.62 -27.13
N ARG A 441 -1.19 14.83 -26.78
CA ARG A 441 -0.02 14.47 -27.60
C ARG A 441 0.98 13.72 -26.74
N ARG A 442 1.50 12.60 -27.24
CA ARG A 442 2.61 11.91 -26.58
C ARG A 442 3.88 12.74 -26.72
N LEU A 443 4.65 12.87 -25.65
CA LEU A 443 5.95 13.51 -25.64
C LEU A 443 7.03 12.43 -25.61
N ASN A 444 7.87 12.41 -26.63
CA ASN A 444 9.03 11.54 -26.68
C ASN A 444 10.28 12.34 -26.33
N ILE A 445 10.82 12.11 -25.15
CA ILE A 445 11.98 12.84 -24.63
C ILE A 445 13.22 12.02 -24.94
N TYR A 446 13.99 12.45 -25.91
CA TYR A 446 15.26 11.82 -26.27
C TYR A 446 16.42 12.56 -25.63
N ASN A 447 17.24 11.85 -24.86
CA ASN A 447 18.49 12.39 -24.36
C ASN A 447 19.59 12.21 -25.40
N SER A 448 19.99 13.30 -26.04
CA SER A 448 21.04 13.32 -27.07
C SER A 448 22.47 13.31 -26.49
N ALA A 449 22.63 13.47 -25.18
CA ALA A 449 23.94 13.38 -24.55
C ALA A 449 24.51 11.96 -24.68
N ILE A 450 25.83 11.87 -24.86
CA ILE A 450 26.54 10.62 -25.14
C ILE A 450 27.00 9.93 -23.83
N ASP A 451 27.22 10.71 -22.78
CA ASP A 451 27.82 10.27 -21.52
C ASP A 451 27.11 10.80 -20.26
N GLN A 452 26.05 11.58 -20.41
CA GLN A 452 25.30 12.16 -19.30
C GLN A 452 23.84 11.73 -19.33
N SER A 453 23.35 11.16 -18.22
CA SER A 453 21.90 10.91 -18.05
C SER A 453 21.17 12.22 -17.75
N ALA A 454 19.95 12.36 -18.26
CA ALA A 454 19.02 13.35 -17.77
C ALA A 454 18.43 12.83 -16.45
N THR A 455 18.88 13.37 -15.32
CA THR A 455 18.50 12.85 -13.99
C THR A 455 17.10 13.28 -13.59
N ILE A 456 16.47 12.51 -12.69
CA ILE A 456 15.21 12.90 -12.04
C ILE A 456 15.32 14.33 -11.49
N GLY A 457 14.31 15.15 -11.76
CA GLY A 457 14.23 16.57 -11.38
C GLY A 457 14.87 17.54 -12.37
N SER A 458 15.60 17.07 -13.39
CA SER A 458 16.10 17.93 -14.48
C SER A 458 14.95 18.44 -15.31
N TRP A 459 14.97 19.70 -15.73
CA TRP A 459 13.93 20.28 -16.55
C TRP A 459 14.24 20.12 -18.04
N VAL A 460 13.23 19.82 -18.84
CA VAL A 460 13.33 19.72 -20.30
C VAL A 460 12.30 20.65 -20.93
N ARG A 461 12.45 20.99 -22.22
CA ARG A 461 11.56 21.92 -22.92
C ARG A 461 11.27 21.51 -24.35
N PHE A 462 10.17 22.04 -24.89
CA PHE A 462 9.86 22.04 -26.33
C PHE A 462 9.06 23.27 -26.72
N ASP A 463 9.09 23.59 -28.01
CA ASP A 463 8.29 24.65 -28.61
C ASP A 463 7.00 24.08 -29.21
N ILE A 464 5.93 24.86 -29.14
CA ILE A 464 4.61 24.54 -29.70
C ILE A 464 3.94 25.81 -30.27
N ASP A 465 3.21 25.67 -31.37
CA ASP A 465 2.36 26.75 -31.89
C ASP A 465 1.07 26.85 -31.06
N HIS A 466 1.17 27.50 -29.90
CA HIS A 466 0.03 27.70 -29.01
C HIS A 466 -1.02 28.64 -29.62
N ALA A 467 -0.59 29.61 -30.45
CA ALA A 467 -1.52 30.49 -31.15
C ALA A 467 -2.48 29.72 -32.07
N ASP A 468 -2.01 28.69 -32.77
CA ASP A 468 -2.87 27.82 -33.58
C ASP A 468 -3.88 27.04 -32.71
N LEU A 469 -3.44 26.52 -31.55
CA LEU A 469 -4.35 25.83 -30.61
C LEU A 469 -5.45 26.77 -30.09
N VAL A 470 -5.10 28.02 -29.77
CA VAL A 470 -6.06 29.04 -29.31
C VAL A 470 -7.01 29.44 -30.44
N ASN A 471 -6.50 29.72 -31.64
CA ASN A 471 -7.31 30.09 -32.81
C ASN A 471 -8.29 28.97 -33.21
N SER A 472 -7.86 27.72 -33.05
CA SER A 472 -8.67 26.52 -33.27
C SER A 472 -9.61 26.18 -32.09
N LYS A 473 -9.64 27.00 -31.04
CA LYS A 473 -10.43 26.79 -29.80
C LYS A 473 -10.13 25.46 -29.09
N LYS A 474 -8.88 25.00 -29.19
CA LYS A 474 -8.37 23.79 -28.52
C LYS A 474 -7.63 24.09 -27.23
N SER A 475 -7.24 25.34 -26.98
CA SER A 475 -6.51 25.77 -25.79
C SER A 475 -6.97 27.16 -25.33
N ASN A 476 -6.81 27.48 -24.05
CA ASN A 476 -7.09 28.81 -23.51
C ASN A 476 -6.02 29.82 -23.93
N VAL A 477 -6.38 31.10 -24.05
CA VAL A 477 -5.44 32.16 -24.46
C VAL A 477 -4.22 32.25 -23.54
N ASP A 478 -4.39 31.94 -22.26
CA ASP A 478 -3.34 31.97 -21.24
C ASP A 478 -2.65 30.61 -21.00
N GLY A 479 -3.06 29.55 -21.73
CA GLY A 479 -2.52 28.21 -21.59
C GLY A 479 -2.79 27.53 -20.25
N THR A 480 -3.78 28.02 -19.50
CA THR A 480 -4.16 27.49 -18.17
C THR A 480 -4.65 26.04 -18.20
N ASP A 481 -5.11 25.58 -19.36
CA ASP A 481 -5.55 24.22 -19.63
C ASP A 481 -4.43 23.28 -20.10
N LEU A 482 -3.17 23.73 -20.17
CA LEU A 482 -2.08 22.83 -20.53
C LEU A 482 -1.69 21.95 -19.33
N ARG A 483 -1.45 20.66 -19.60
CA ARG A 483 -0.97 19.69 -18.60
C ARG A 483 0.08 18.78 -19.18
N ILE A 484 1.17 18.57 -18.45
CA ILE A 484 2.07 17.46 -18.73
C ILE A 484 1.90 16.40 -17.66
N VAL A 485 1.67 15.17 -18.10
CA VAL A 485 1.53 14.03 -17.22
C VAL A 485 2.46 12.90 -17.61
N PHE A 486 2.87 12.12 -16.62
CA PHE A 486 3.68 10.93 -16.81
C PHE A 486 2.92 9.68 -16.39
N PHE A 487 2.95 8.64 -17.23
CA PHE A 487 2.31 7.36 -16.96
C PHE A 487 3.23 6.40 -16.21
N ALA A 488 2.87 6.04 -14.97
CA ALA A 488 3.62 5.14 -14.11
C ALA A 488 3.21 3.66 -14.24
N GLY A 489 2.45 3.28 -15.27
CA GLY A 489 2.07 1.90 -15.58
C GLY A 489 0.72 1.42 -15.03
N SER A 490 0.13 2.16 -14.09
CA SER A 490 -1.26 1.95 -13.60
C SER A 490 -1.93 3.25 -13.15
N ASP A 491 -1.18 4.36 -13.10
CA ASP A 491 -1.61 5.66 -12.61
C ASP A 491 -0.78 6.75 -13.31
N TYR A 492 -1.25 8.00 -13.23
CA TYR A 492 -0.63 9.18 -13.83
C TYR A 492 -0.09 10.14 -12.78
N ARG A 493 1.01 10.83 -13.09
CA ARG A 493 1.55 11.93 -12.28
C ARG A 493 1.52 13.22 -13.07
N ILE A 494 0.83 14.23 -12.53
CA ILE A 494 0.82 15.59 -13.07
C ILE A 494 2.14 16.27 -12.73
N LEU A 495 2.76 16.89 -13.73
CA LEU A 495 4.02 17.59 -13.59
C LEU A 495 3.77 19.11 -13.60
N PRO A 496 4.50 19.89 -12.78
CA PRO A 496 4.48 21.34 -12.92
C PRO A 496 5.03 21.74 -14.28
N ILE A 497 4.47 22.80 -14.87
CA ILE A 497 4.86 23.30 -16.18
C ILE A 497 5.17 24.79 -16.13
N GLU A 498 6.13 25.22 -16.94
CA GLU A 498 6.35 26.63 -17.25
C GLU A 498 6.00 26.88 -18.70
N LEU A 499 5.23 27.94 -18.96
CA LEU A 499 4.84 28.38 -20.29
C LEU A 499 5.44 29.76 -20.55
N ALA A 500 6.36 29.84 -21.51
CA ALA A 500 6.89 31.10 -22.02
C ALA A 500 6.15 31.52 -23.29
N ASP A 501 5.93 32.84 -23.43
CA ASP A 501 5.34 33.45 -24.63
C ASP A 501 4.00 32.84 -25.05
N ALA A 502 3.06 32.71 -24.10
CA ALA A 502 1.73 32.15 -24.33
C ALA A 502 0.99 32.84 -25.50
N ASN A 503 0.22 32.04 -26.25
CA ASN A 503 -0.56 32.47 -27.42
C ASN A 503 0.30 33.07 -28.53
N THR A 504 1.45 32.44 -28.78
CA THR A 504 2.33 32.76 -29.90
C THR A 504 2.68 31.47 -30.66
N GLN A 505 3.29 31.61 -31.84
CA GLN A 505 3.76 30.45 -32.62
C GLN A 505 5.02 29.79 -32.04
N GLY A 506 5.74 30.50 -31.16
CA GLY A 506 6.98 30.05 -30.55
C GLY A 506 6.85 29.85 -29.05
N SER A 507 5.66 29.52 -28.55
CA SER A 507 5.46 29.27 -27.12
C SER A 507 6.31 28.08 -26.69
N THR A 508 7.07 28.23 -25.61
CA THR A 508 7.93 27.17 -25.07
C THR A 508 7.33 26.61 -23.79
N ILE A 509 7.17 25.28 -23.71
CA ILE A 509 6.74 24.57 -22.50
C ILE A 509 7.95 23.88 -21.88
N SER A 510 8.16 24.09 -20.57
CA SER A 510 9.21 23.41 -19.79
C SER A 510 8.62 22.60 -18.64
N PHE A 511 9.22 21.45 -18.29
CA PHE A 511 8.74 20.56 -17.22
C PHE A 511 9.84 19.66 -16.65
N PRO A 512 9.75 19.18 -15.40
CA PRO A 512 10.74 18.32 -14.78
C PRO A 512 10.60 16.84 -15.18
N LEU A 513 11.72 16.14 -15.29
CA LEU A 513 11.77 14.69 -15.44
C LEU A 513 11.48 13.99 -14.11
N ILE A 514 10.81 12.84 -14.17
CA ILE A 514 10.53 12.01 -13.00
C ILE A 514 11.08 10.59 -13.13
N ALA A 515 11.60 10.26 -14.31
CA ALA A 515 12.44 9.11 -14.57
C ALA A 515 13.79 9.59 -15.08
N GLU A 516 14.84 8.85 -14.76
CA GLU A 516 16.15 9.08 -15.37
C GLU A 516 16.10 8.64 -16.83
N ILE A 517 16.58 9.48 -17.74
CA ILE A 517 16.73 9.14 -19.16
C ILE A 517 18.23 8.97 -19.45
N PRO A 518 18.70 7.73 -19.64
CA PRO A 518 20.12 7.47 -19.92
C PRO A 518 20.61 8.18 -21.19
N PRO A 519 21.93 8.30 -21.37
CA PRO A 519 22.51 8.81 -22.61
C PRO A 519 21.99 8.04 -23.83
N LEU A 520 21.63 8.76 -24.90
CA LEU A 520 21.13 8.19 -26.16
C LEU A 520 19.88 7.30 -26.00
N ALA A 521 19.07 7.55 -24.96
CA ALA A 521 17.82 6.86 -24.72
C ALA A 521 16.63 7.82 -24.83
N ALA A 522 15.42 7.26 -24.96
CA ALA A 522 14.20 8.04 -24.96
C ALA A 522 13.20 7.56 -23.90
N ASP A 523 12.41 8.48 -23.38
CA ASP A 523 11.22 8.18 -22.59
C ASP A 523 9.98 8.77 -23.27
N SER A 524 9.02 7.90 -23.60
CA SER A 524 7.79 8.26 -24.30
C SER A 524 6.54 8.16 -23.42
N PHE A 525 6.69 8.08 -22.10
CA PHE A 525 5.59 7.97 -21.14
C PHE A 525 5.08 9.31 -20.63
N TYR A 526 5.50 10.39 -21.27
CA TYR A 526 5.05 11.75 -21.01
C TYR A 526 3.97 12.14 -22.03
N PHE A 527 2.99 12.91 -21.60
CA PHE A 527 1.86 13.31 -22.43
C PHE A 527 1.48 14.75 -22.14
N LEU A 528 1.28 15.53 -23.19
CA LEU A 528 0.69 16.86 -23.15
C LEU A 528 -0.83 16.72 -23.32
N TYR A 529 -1.61 17.24 -22.39
CA TYR A 529 -3.07 17.33 -22.44
C TYR A 529 -3.53 18.78 -22.49
N TYR A 530 -4.62 19.05 -23.20
CA TYR A 530 -5.21 20.39 -23.40
C TYR A 530 -6.68 20.32 -23.84
N GLY A 531 -7.35 21.47 -23.89
CA GLY A 531 -8.74 21.63 -24.30
C GLY A 531 -9.76 21.45 -23.18
N SER A 532 -9.35 21.73 -21.94
CA SER A 532 -10.26 21.71 -20.78
C SER A 532 -10.82 23.11 -20.51
N ASP A 533 -12.15 23.23 -20.49
CA ASP A 533 -12.84 24.51 -20.25
C ASP A 533 -12.86 24.90 -18.76
N SER A 534 -12.43 24.01 -17.86
CA SER A 534 -12.55 24.16 -16.40
C SER A 534 -11.24 23.90 -15.63
N ALA A 535 -10.10 23.77 -16.33
CA ALA A 535 -8.82 23.47 -15.71
C ALA A 535 -8.26 24.68 -14.93
N GLU A 536 -7.91 24.48 -13.66
CA GLU A 536 -7.19 25.49 -12.85
C GLU A 536 -5.75 25.67 -13.36
N SER A 537 -5.11 26.83 -13.20
CA SER A 537 -3.72 26.99 -13.66
C SER A 537 -2.75 26.20 -12.78
N ILE A 538 -1.85 25.41 -13.40
CA ILE A 538 -0.68 24.80 -12.74
C ILE A 538 0.65 25.41 -13.20
N LEU A 539 0.57 26.53 -13.93
CA LEU A 539 1.74 27.23 -14.45
C LEU A 539 2.60 27.73 -13.28
N THR A 540 3.88 27.40 -13.28
CA THR A 540 4.86 27.86 -12.30
C THR A 540 5.74 28.98 -12.87
N ASN A 541 6.27 29.84 -12.00
CA ASN A 541 7.22 30.92 -12.36
C ASN A 541 8.63 30.68 -11.77
N SER A 542 9.02 29.42 -11.58
CA SER A 542 10.26 29.07 -10.90
C SER A 542 11.38 28.81 -11.89
N ALA A 543 12.20 29.84 -12.15
CA ALA A 543 13.37 29.74 -13.04
C ALA A 543 14.15 28.44 -12.84
N SER A 544 13.99 27.52 -13.78
CA SER A 544 14.52 26.16 -13.70
C SER A 544 15.64 25.97 -14.72
N THR A 545 16.71 25.29 -14.31
CA THR A 545 17.83 24.99 -15.21
C THR A 545 17.42 23.90 -16.20
N ILE A 546 17.36 24.25 -17.47
CA ILE A 546 17.04 23.32 -18.56
C ILE A 546 18.23 22.40 -18.84
N TYR A 547 17.92 21.12 -19.02
CA TYR A 547 18.85 20.12 -19.52
C TYR A 547 18.89 20.19 -21.04
N ASP A 548 19.82 20.98 -21.58
CA ASP A 548 19.89 21.32 -23.01
C ASP A 548 20.13 20.14 -23.95
N SER A 549 20.56 18.98 -23.43
CA SER A 549 20.77 17.76 -24.24
C SER A 549 19.49 16.92 -24.40
N ALA A 550 18.37 17.28 -23.77
CA ALA A 550 17.09 16.62 -24.01
C ALA A 550 16.34 17.26 -25.18
N GLU A 551 16.02 16.45 -26.19
CA GLU A 551 15.14 16.81 -27.29
C GLU A 551 13.75 16.22 -27.02
N VAL A 552 12.74 17.06 -26.90
CA VAL A 552 11.36 16.62 -26.71
C VAL A 552 10.61 16.71 -28.05
N GLN A 553 10.18 15.56 -28.56
CA GLN A 553 9.40 15.45 -29.79
C GLN A 553 7.93 15.22 -29.48
N LEU A 554 7.05 16.01 -30.09
CA LEU A 554 5.61 15.84 -30.00
C LEU A 554 5.15 14.78 -31.00
N GLY A 555 4.44 13.77 -30.51
CA GLY A 555 3.71 12.82 -31.32
C GLY A 555 2.42 13.40 -31.89
N ASP A 556 1.66 12.53 -32.56
CA ASP A 556 0.38 12.88 -33.15
C ASP A 556 -0.64 13.35 -32.09
N GLU A 557 -1.49 14.29 -32.49
CA GLU A 557 -2.64 14.71 -31.70
C GLU A 557 -3.72 13.62 -31.72
N LEU A 558 -4.12 13.20 -30.53
CA LEU A 558 -5.24 12.30 -30.32
C LEU A 558 -6.38 13.07 -29.65
N GLU A 559 -7.61 12.65 -29.93
CA GLU A 559 -8.84 13.22 -29.36
C GLU A 559 -9.50 12.19 -28.43
N ALA A 560 -10.07 12.67 -27.32
CA ALA A 560 -10.86 11.83 -26.42
C ALA A 560 -12.10 11.32 -27.14
N LYS A 561 -12.17 10.01 -27.40
CA LYS A 561 -13.30 9.40 -28.11
C LYS A 561 -14.50 9.10 -27.20
N ILE A 562 -14.27 9.01 -25.88
CA ILE A 562 -15.30 8.79 -24.85
C ILE A 562 -15.04 9.74 -23.68
N LEU A 563 -16.01 10.57 -23.36
CA LEU A 563 -16.04 11.44 -22.18
C LEU A 563 -17.01 10.85 -21.17
N VAL A 564 -16.64 10.87 -19.89
CA VAL A 564 -17.48 10.32 -18.81
C VAL A 564 -17.59 11.27 -17.63
N GLU A 565 -18.75 11.23 -16.98
CA GLU A 565 -19.07 12.02 -15.79
C GLU A 565 -19.82 11.16 -14.77
N MET A 566 -19.51 11.35 -13.50
CA MET A 566 -20.20 10.70 -12.40
C MET A 566 -20.91 11.79 -11.59
N GLN A 567 -22.22 11.64 -11.38
CA GLN A 567 -23.04 12.64 -10.67
C GLN A 567 -22.53 12.92 -9.26
N ARG A 568 -22.00 11.88 -8.58
CA ARG A 568 -21.44 11.98 -7.23
C ARG A 568 -20.47 10.85 -6.92
N SER A 569 -19.55 11.12 -6.01
CA SER A 569 -18.44 10.25 -5.62
C SER A 569 -18.76 9.43 -4.37
N TRP A 570 -19.76 9.80 -3.57
CA TRP A 570 -20.20 9.02 -2.42
C TRP A 570 -21.62 8.47 -2.61
N LEU A 571 -21.78 7.21 -2.21
CA LEU A 571 -23.02 6.45 -2.28
C LEU A 571 -23.24 5.68 -0.98
N LEU A 572 -24.49 5.66 -0.51
CA LEU A 572 -24.92 5.05 0.74
C LEU A 572 -25.71 3.76 0.49
N ARG A 573 -25.29 2.68 1.16
CA ARG A 573 -25.93 1.36 1.10
C ARG A 573 -26.72 1.04 2.36
N GLY A 574 -27.73 0.17 2.21
CA GLY A 574 -28.57 -0.32 3.28
C GLY A 574 -29.51 0.77 3.73
N ASN A 575 -29.23 1.33 4.90
CA ASN A 575 -30.05 2.28 5.64
C ASN A 575 -30.20 3.66 5.00
N ALA A 576 -29.91 3.86 3.71
CA ALA A 576 -30.15 5.13 3.01
C ALA A 576 -31.65 5.53 3.10
N ILE A 577 -31.90 6.81 3.31
CA ILE A 577 -33.26 7.37 3.48
C ILE A 577 -33.87 7.75 2.13
N THR A 578 -33.03 8.13 1.16
CA THR A 578 -33.47 8.56 -0.18
C THR A 578 -32.79 7.78 -1.31
N ASP A 579 -33.43 7.76 -2.47
CA ASP A 579 -32.86 7.14 -3.67
C ASP A 579 -31.58 7.86 -4.11
N GLU A 580 -31.51 9.18 -3.99
CA GLU A 580 -30.31 9.96 -4.31
C GLU A 580 -29.11 9.60 -3.43
N GLN A 581 -29.35 9.08 -2.22
CA GLN A 581 -28.29 8.58 -1.37
C GLN A 581 -27.71 7.27 -1.87
N SER A 582 -28.54 6.40 -2.45
CA SER A 582 -28.13 5.04 -2.85
C SER A 582 -27.87 4.89 -4.35
N LYS A 583 -28.30 5.84 -5.18
CA LYS A 583 -28.18 5.78 -6.64
C LYS A 583 -27.49 7.02 -7.18
N ALA A 584 -26.63 6.83 -8.19
CA ALA A 584 -26.01 7.92 -8.93
C ALA A 584 -25.96 7.61 -10.42
N THR A 585 -26.06 8.67 -11.22
CA THR A 585 -25.95 8.58 -12.68
C THR A 585 -24.48 8.63 -13.10
N PHE A 586 -24.08 7.70 -13.96
CA PHE A 586 -22.82 7.73 -14.70
C PHE A 586 -23.13 8.03 -16.16
N ALA A 587 -22.76 9.23 -16.62
CA ALA A 587 -23.02 9.69 -17.98
C ALA A 587 -21.81 9.43 -18.88
N VAL A 588 -22.07 9.07 -20.13
CA VAL A 588 -21.08 8.78 -21.16
C VAL A 588 -21.43 9.53 -22.43
N LYS A 589 -20.47 10.29 -22.97
CA LYS A 589 -20.59 11.02 -24.24
C LYS A 589 -19.55 10.54 -25.24
N THR A 590 -19.96 10.25 -26.47
CA THR A 590 -19.08 9.80 -27.55
C THR A 590 -18.93 10.88 -28.61
N GLU A 591 -17.69 11.27 -28.92
CA GLU A 591 -17.42 12.35 -29.89
C GLU A 591 -17.34 11.80 -31.32
N ASN A 592 -18.25 12.27 -32.19
CA ASN A 592 -18.24 12.05 -33.64
C ASN A 592 -18.43 10.61 -34.15
N PHE A 593 -18.94 9.70 -33.33
CA PHE A 593 -19.41 8.39 -33.81
C PHE A 593 -20.58 7.85 -32.97
N LYS A 594 -21.50 7.16 -33.67
CA LYS A 594 -22.70 6.55 -33.11
C LYS A 594 -22.42 5.10 -32.74
N LEU A 595 -22.77 4.72 -31.52
CA LEU A 595 -22.70 3.35 -31.03
C LEU A 595 -24.07 2.67 -31.12
N ASN A 596 -24.09 1.35 -31.31
CA ASN A 596 -25.25 0.59 -30.84
C ASN A 596 -25.12 0.45 -29.32
N THR A 597 -26.23 0.52 -28.59
CA THR A 597 -26.22 0.46 -27.12
C THR A 597 -25.52 -0.78 -26.56
N ASN A 598 -25.50 -1.89 -27.31
CA ASN A 598 -24.82 -3.14 -26.93
C ASN A 598 -23.30 -3.11 -27.10
N ASP A 599 -22.77 -2.09 -27.77
CA ASP A 599 -21.34 -1.92 -28.01
C ASP A 599 -20.67 -1.15 -26.86
N LEU A 600 -21.45 -0.40 -26.05
CA LEU A 600 -20.93 0.30 -24.88
C LEU A 600 -21.00 -0.59 -23.63
N ILE A 601 -19.84 -0.88 -23.04
CA ILE A 601 -19.71 -1.65 -21.80
C ILE A 601 -19.27 -0.67 -20.71
N ILE A 602 -20.08 -0.58 -19.64
CA ILE A 602 -19.72 0.20 -18.45
C ILE A 602 -19.32 -0.76 -17.35
N SER A 603 -18.09 -0.62 -16.86
CA SER A 603 -17.51 -1.53 -15.89
C SER A 603 -17.21 -0.79 -14.58
N ILE A 604 -17.70 -1.34 -13.49
CA ILE A 604 -17.30 -0.99 -12.12
C ILE A 604 -16.23 -1.99 -11.71
N ASN A 605 -15.07 -1.48 -11.27
CA ASN A 605 -13.96 -2.26 -10.75
C ASN A 605 -13.63 -1.82 -9.33
N GLY A 606 -13.39 -2.77 -8.42
CA GLY A 606 -13.04 -2.47 -7.04
C GLY A 606 -13.06 -3.71 -6.16
N ARG A 607 -13.74 -3.61 -5.02
CA ARG A 607 -13.92 -4.76 -4.12
C ARG A 607 -14.74 -5.88 -4.77
N GLU A 608 -15.64 -5.49 -5.66
CA GLU A 608 -16.41 -6.35 -6.54
C GLU A 608 -16.38 -5.73 -7.95
N ASN A 609 -16.42 -6.57 -8.97
CA ASN A 609 -16.46 -6.12 -10.36
C ASN A 609 -17.86 -6.34 -10.92
N LYS A 610 -18.41 -5.31 -11.55
CA LYS A 610 -19.73 -5.36 -12.18
C LYS A 610 -19.71 -4.72 -13.56
N VAL A 611 -20.59 -5.22 -14.42
CA VAL A 611 -20.88 -4.60 -15.71
C VAL A 611 -22.31 -4.07 -15.65
N LEU A 612 -22.48 -2.81 -16.01
CA LEU A 612 -23.77 -2.15 -16.08
C LEU A 612 -24.27 -2.09 -17.51
N SER A 613 -25.58 -2.22 -17.68
CA SER A 613 -26.24 -1.84 -18.92
C SER A 613 -26.26 -0.31 -19.05
N SER A 614 -26.08 0.18 -20.28
CA SER A 614 -26.26 1.59 -20.61
C SER A 614 -27.63 1.82 -21.25
N GLU A 615 -28.20 2.99 -20.98
CA GLU A 615 -29.36 3.51 -21.68
C GLU A 615 -28.94 4.71 -22.55
N ARG A 616 -29.58 4.84 -23.71
CA ARG A 616 -29.29 5.91 -24.66
C ARG A 616 -30.21 7.10 -24.40
N VAL A 617 -29.62 8.29 -24.29
CA VAL A 617 -30.37 9.55 -24.21
C VAL A 617 -30.60 10.10 -25.61
N ASP A 618 -29.53 10.23 -26.40
CA ASP A 618 -29.58 10.73 -27.78
C ASP A 618 -28.48 10.11 -28.65
N ASP A 619 -28.14 10.72 -29.79
CA ASP A 619 -27.22 10.12 -30.73
C ASP A 619 -25.81 9.83 -30.17
N ASN A 620 -25.34 10.66 -29.24
CA ASN A 620 -23.98 10.63 -28.69
C ASN A 620 -23.93 10.52 -27.16
N ASN A 621 -25.06 10.59 -26.46
CA ASN A 621 -25.13 10.55 -25.00
C ASN A 621 -25.81 9.28 -24.47
N TYR A 622 -25.19 8.67 -23.46
CA TYR A 622 -25.62 7.45 -22.78
C TYR A 622 -25.48 7.62 -21.27
N TYR A 623 -26.20 6.81 -20.48
CA TYR A 623 -26.03 6.80 -19.04
C TYR A 623 -26.24 5.40 -18.44
N SER A 624 -25.73 5.18 -17.24
CA SER A 624 -26.04 4.03 -16.38
C SER A 624 -26.35 4.50 -14.97
N ILE A 625 -27.22 3.76 -14.28
CA ILE A 625 -27.48 3.97 -12.85
C ILE A 625 -26.55 3.05 -12.05
N VAL A 626 -25.73 3.67 -11.19
CA VAL A 626 -24.93 2.98 -10.18
C VAL A 626 -25.77 2.85 -8.92
N ASP A 627 -26.08 1.62 -8.52
CA ASP A 627 -26.87 1.32 -7.33
C ASP A 627 -25.98 0.74 -6.20
N ALA A 628 -25.80 1.53 -5.15
CA ALA A 628 -25.03 1.20 -3.96
C ALA A 628 -25.55 -0.05 -3.24
N GLN A 629 -26.86 -0.32 -3.33
CA GLN A 629 -27.48 -1.48 -2.69
C GLN A 629 -26.94 -2.80 -3.23
N GLN A 630 -26.28 -2.77 -4.38
CA GLN A 630 -25.72 -3.95 -5.01
C GLN A 630 -24.19 -4.05 -4.90
N LEU A 631 -23.54 -3.19 -4.11
CA LEU A 631 -22.08 -3.11 -4.00
C LEU A 631 -21.63 -3.19 -2.54
N LEU A 632 -20.61 -3.98 -2.21
CA LEU A 632 -20.04 -3.97 -0.86
C LEU A 632 -19.42 -2.60 -0.49
N PRO A 633 -19.41 -2.19 0.79
CA PRO A 633 -18.70 -0.97 1.17
C PRO A 633 -17.23 -1.00 0.78
N GLY A 634 -16.73 0.12 0.23
CA GLY A 634 -15.36 0.27 -0.26
C GLY A 634 -15.20 1.35 -1.32
N LYS A 635 -13.98 1.44 -1.85
CA LYS A 635 -13.61 2.31 -2.98
C LYS A 635 -13.78 1.54 -4.30
N TYR A 636 -14.30 2.21 -5.31
CA TYR A 636 -14.53 1.68 -6.65
C TYR A 636 -14.04 2.66 -7.71
N SER A 637 -13.88 2.15 -8.91
CA SER A 637 -13.66 2.91 -10.14
C SER A 637 -14.70 2.48 -11.18
N ILE A 638 -15.20 3.42 -11.98
CA ILE A 638 -16.16 3.16 -13.06
C ILE A 638 -15.62 3.73 -14.37
N SER A 639 -15.69 2.96 -15.44
CA SER A 639 -15.26 3.38 -16.78
C SER A 639 -16.20 2.85 -17.86
N ALA A 640 -16.12 3.45 -19.04
CA ALA A 640 -16.85 3.02 -20.22
C ALA A 640 -15.87 2.58 -21.31
N GLU A 641 -16.16 1.46 -21.98
CA GLU A 641 -15.40 0.96 -23.12
C GLU A 641 -16.32 0.64 -24.30
N VAL A 642 -15.80 0.73 -25.52
CA VAL A 642 -16.52 0.35 -26.73
C VAL A 642 -16.00 -1.00 -27.24
N ARG A 643 -16.88 -2.00 -27.23
CA ARG A 643 -16.60 -3.37 -27.64
C ARG A 643 -16.00 -3.42 -29.04
N GLY A 644 -14.87 -4.13 -29.17
CA GLY A 644 -14.19 -4.32 -30.44
C GLY A 644 -13.35 -3.13 -30.91
N THR A 645 -13.16 -2.12 -30.05
CA THR A 645 -12.27 -0.99 -30.28
C THR A 645 -11.29 -0.83 -29.12
N GLU A 646 -10.31 0.06 -29.27
CA GLU A 646 -9.39 0.47 -28.20
C GLU A 646 -9.95 1.64 -27.37
N PHE A 647 -11.19 2.08 -27.63
CA PHE A 647 -11.75 3.26 -26.97
C PHE A 647 -12.23 2.91 -25.56
N ILE A 648 -11.51 3.42 -24.57
CA ILE A 648 -11.80 3.28 -23.14
C ILE A 648 -11.72 4.67 -22.51
N SER A 649 -12.70 5.04 -21.68
CA SER A 649 -12.70 6.28 -20.93
C SER A 649 -11.71 6.23 -19.76
N THR A 650 -11.27 7.40 -19.29
CA THR A 650 -10.65 7.51 -17.98
C THR A 650 -11.60 6.97 -16.89
N PRO A 651 -11.13 6.13 -15.96
CA PRO A 651 -11.95 5.70 -14.83
C PRO A 651 -12.28 6.86 -13.88
N LYS A 652 -13.52 6.91 -13.37
CA LYS A 652 -13.92 7.81 -12.28
C LYS A 652 -13.97 7.04 -10.98
N GLU A 653 -13.42 7.60 -9.91
CA GLU A 653 -13.45 6.96 -8.59
C GLU A 653 -14.72 7.34 -7.82
N PHE A 654 -15.26 6.39 -7.05
CA PHE A 654 -16.37 6.63 -6.12
C PHE A 654 -16.30 5.67 -4.92
N PHE A 655 -17.10 5.93 -3.90
CA PHE A 655 -17.11 5.24 -2.62
C PHE A 655 -18.51 4.77 -2.29
N VAL A 656 -18.61 3.54 -1.78
CA VAL A 656 -19.84 2.97 -1.23
C VAL A 656 -19.64 2.78 0.27
N SER A 657 -20.56 3.28 1.08
CA SER A 657 -20.51 3.26 2.54
C SER A 657 -21.88 2.97 3.12
N TYR A 658 -21.95 2.46 4.35
CA TYR A 658 -23.17 2.66 5.16
C TYR A 658 -23.23 4.10 5.68
N PRO A 659 -24.42 4.64 5.99
CA PRO A 659 -24.55 5.98 6.54
C PRO A 659 -24.04 6.07 7.99
N LEU A 660 -23.44 7.21 8.33
CA LEU A 660 -23.35 7.68 9.71
C LEU A 660 -24.34 8.81 9.90
N TYR A 661 -25.41 8.53 10.63
CA TYR A 661 -26.36 9.56 11.06
C TYR A 661 -25.78 10.35 12.21
N VAL A 662 -25.75 11.67 12.07
CA VAL A 662 -25.42 12.57 13.17
C VAL A 662 -26.68 13.34 13.53
N THR A 663 -27.06 13.30 14.80
CA THR A 663 -28.24 13.99 15.34
C THR A 663 -27.83 15.01 16.39
N TRP A 664 -28.57 16.12 16.44
CA TRP A 664 -28.36 17.19 17.41
C TRP A 664 -29.66 17.42 18.16
N THR A 665 -29.63 17.10 19.44
CA THR A 665 -30.78 17.10 20.33
C THR A 665 -30.67 18.24 21.34
N ILE A 666 -31.79 18.85 21.69
CA ILE A 666 -31.86 19.97 22.62
C ILE A 666 -32.79 19.61 23.77
N ASP A 667 -32.25 19.52 24.98
CA ASP A 667 -33.03 19.21 26.17
C ASP A 667 -33.59 20.49 26.79
N TYR A 668 -34.91 20.64 26.77
CA TYR A 668 -35.59 21.76 27.41
C TYR A 668 -35.89 21.43 28.87
N GLU A 669 -35.21 22.07 29.80
CA GLU A 669 -35.28 21.78 31.25
C GLU A 669 -36.63 22.10 31.95
N GLY A 670 -37.58 22.69 31.21
CA GLY A 670 -38.87 23.15 31.77
C GLY A 670 -38.81 24.57 32.37
N PHE A 671 -37.79 25.35 32.02
CA PHE A 671 -37.69 26.80 32.31
C PHE A 671 -37.89 27.64 31.04
N ASP A 672 -38.11 28.94 31.19
CA ASP A 672 -38.12 29.88 30.06
C ASP A 672 -36.75 29.97 29.39
N VAL A 673 -36.74 30.15 28.07
CA VAL A 673 -35.54 30.26 27.23
C VAL A 673 -35.49 31.68 26.67
N LYS A 674 -34.33 32.31 26.54
CA LYS A 674 -34.25 33.64 25.90
C LYS A 674 -34.29 33.51 24.37
N ASN A 675 -34.95 34.43 23.68
CA ASN A 675 -34.97 34.45 22.20
C ASN A 675 -33.55 34.43 21.60
N GLN A 676 -32.61 35.19 22.17
CA GLN A 676 -31.22 35.21 21.68
C GLN A 676 -30.59 33.81 21.61
N TYR A 677 -30.94 32.91 22.54
CA TYR A 677 -30.39 31.55 22.54
C TYR A 677 -31.05 30.68 21.47
N LEU A 678 -32.36 30.87 21.24
CA LEU A 678 -33.07 30.24 20.13
C LEU A 678 -32.49 30.69 18.78
N ASP A 679 -32.24 31.99 18.62
CA ASP A 679 -31.66 32.57 17.40
C ASP A 679 -30.25 32.03 17.14
N SER A 680 -29.41 31.93 18.18
CA SER A 680 -28.06 31.35 18.06
C SER A 680 -28.08 29.88 17.64
N MET A 681 -29.03 29.08 18.14
CA MET A 681 -29.18 27.69 17.73
C MET A 681 -29.57 27.58 16.25
N VAL A 682 -30.52 28.41 15.80
CA VAL A 682 -30.97 28.47 14.41
C VAL A 682 -29.81 28.88 13.49
N ALA A 683 -29.03 29.89 13.88
CA ALA A 683 -27.88 30.32 13.09
C ALA A 683 -26.87 29.18 12.84
N ILE A 684 -26.62 28.33 13.84
CA ILE A 684 -25.77 27.14 13.70
C ILE A 684 -26.43 26.09 12.79
N SER A 685 -27.71 25.80 13.03
CA SER A 685 -28.47 24.83 12.23
C SER A 685 -28.46 25.19 10.75
N GLU A 686 -28.77 26.45 10.41
CA GLU A 686 -28.80 26.94 9.04
C GLU A 686 -27.42 26.97 8.40
N GLN A 687 -26.39 27.39 9.15
CA GLN A 687 -25.02 27.43 8.64
C GLN A 687 -24.52 26.07 8.15
N TYR A 688 -24.89 24.98 8.85
CA TYR A 688 -24.40 23.63 8.53
C TYR A 688 -25.45 22.72 7.91
N GLY A 689 -26.69 23.18 7.72
CA GLY A 689 -27.81 22.36 7.28
C GLY A 689 -28.12 21.22 8.27
N MET A 690 -27.98 21.49 9.58
CA MET A 690 -28.16 20.50 10.64
C MET A 690 -29.56 20.64 11.26
N PRO A 691 -30.53 19.73 10.98
CA PRO A 691 -31.83 19.76 11.62
C PRO A 691 -31.73 19.43 13.11
N ILE A 692 -32.64 19.99 13.90
CA ILE A 692 -32.63 19.92 15.37
C ILE A 692 -33.75 18.99 15.86
N THR A 693 -33.47 18.20 16.89
CA THR A 693 -34.50 17.49 17.66
C THR A 693 -34.72 18.19 19.00
N HIS A 694 -35.85 18.91 19.13
CA HIS A 694 -36.26 19.62 20.33
C HIS A 694 -36.95 18.67 21.31
N LEU A 695 -36.24 18.21 22.34
CA LEU A 695 -36.81 17.39 23.40
C LEU A 695 -37.44 18.33 24.44
N PHE A 696 -38.73 18.61 24.26
CA PHE A 696 -39.43 19.69 24.93
C PHE A 696 -40.09 19.24 26.24
N ASN A 697 -40.03 20.07 27.29
CA ASN A 697 -40.63 19.78 28.60
C ASN A 697 -41.92 20.57 28.82
N PRO A 698 -43.09 19.91 28.94
CA PRO A 698 -44.39 20.56 29.08
C PRO A 698 -44.60 21.29 30.42
N ARG A 699 -43.65 21.21 31.38
CA ARG A 699 -43.67 22.05 32.58
C ARG A 699 -43.83 23.54 32.24
N VAL A 700 -43.28 23.98 31.09
CA VAL A 700 -43.38 25.39 30.67
C VAL A 700 -44.81 25.93 30.67
N TYR A 701 -45.81 25.06 30.48
CA TYR A 701 -47.22 25.42 30.39
C TYR A 701 -47.88 25.65 31.75
N ILE A 702 -47.28 25.17 32.83
CA ILE A 702 -47.81 25.29 34.18
C ILE A 702 -46.90 26.12 35.10
N ALA A 703 -45.63 26.29 34.74
CA ALA A 703 -44.65 27.06 35.49
C ALA A 703 -45.13 28.49 35.72
N SER A 704 -45.31 28.86 36.98
CA SER A 704 -45.88 30.15 37.40
C SER A 704 -45.05 31.35 36.94
N GLU A 705 -43.75 31.14 36.78
CA GLU A 705 -42.75 32.12 36.36
C GLU A 705 -42.79 32.43 34.84
N ILE A 706 -43.50 31.63 34.04
CA ILE A 706 -43.61 31.81 32.58
C ILE A 706 -44.99 32.36 32.24
N SER A 707 -45.04 33.55 31.62
CA SER A 707 -46.30 34.19 31.25
C SER A 707 -47.04 33.42 30.16
N SER A 708 -48.37 33.59 30.09
CA SER A 708 -49.20 32.95 29.04
C SER A 708 -48.84 33.39 27.62
N GLU A 709 -48.41 34.64 27.46
CA GLU A 709 -47.86 35.16 26.20
C GLU A 709 -46.55 34.45 25.85
N ARG A 710 -45.64 34.29 26.81
CA ARG A 710 -44.36 33.61 26.56
C ARG A 710 -44.53 32.14 26.19
N ARG A 711 -45.47 31.43 26.84
CA ARG A 711 -45.82 30.03 26.51
C ARG A 711 -46.28 29.86 25.07
N ARG A 712 -47.12 30.79 24.58
CA ARG A 712 -47.57 30.79 23.18
C ARG A 712 -46.41 31.05 22.23
N LEU A 713 -45.63 32.10 22.48
CA LEU A 713 -44.47 32.42 21.63
C LEU A 713 -43.48 31.25 21.48
N LEU A 714 -43.20 30.52 22.56
CA LEU A 714 -42.34 29.33 22.49
C LEU A 714 -42.97 28.18 21.70
N SER A 715 -44.29 27.98 21.83
CA SER A 715 -45.00 26.93 21.10
C SER A 715 -45.09 27.25 19.61
N ASP A 716 -45.48 28.48 19.26
CA ASP A 716 -45.56 28.96 17.89
C ASP A 716 -44.20 28.86 17.19
N TRP A 717 -43.11 29.21 17.90
CA TRP A 717 -41.74 29.05 17.40
C TRP A 717 -41.39 27.59 17.15
N LEU A 718 -41.69 26.67 18.08
CA LEU A 718 -41.43 25.24 17.88
C LEU A 718 -42.25 24.65 16.72
N ILE A 719 -43.51 25.06 16.58
CA ILE A 719 -44.38 24.64 15.48
C ILE A 719 -43.79 25.09 14.14
N ASP A 720 -43.34 26.33 14.03
CA ASP A 720 -42.67 26.83 12.83
C ASP A 720 -41.42 26.02 12.48
N ARG A 721 -40.57 25.71 13.48
CA ARG A 721 -39.40 24.83 13.29
C ARG A 721 -39.78 23.45 12.77
N TYR A 722 -40.83 22.85 13.31
CA TYR A 722 -41.34 21.55 12.89
C TYR A 722 -41.91 21.56 11.46
N GLU A 723 -42.77 22.53 11.14
CA GLU A 723 -43.47 22.58 9.85
C GLU A 723 -42.58 23.05 8.69
N ASN A 724 -41.67 24.00 8.94
CA ASN A 724 -40.96 24.72 7.88
C ASN A 724 -39.45 24.39 7.81
N HIS A 725 -38.87 23.78 8.84
CA HIS A 725 -37.41 23.57 8.92
C HIS A 725 -36.98 22.10 9.08
N ASN A 726 -37.92 21.15 9.02
CA ASN A 726 -37.66 19.72 9.18
C ASN A 726 -37.01 19.39 10.54
N ASP A 727 -37.29 20.20 11.56
CA ASP A 727 -36.92 19.88 12.94
C ASP A 727 -37.91 18.88 13.54
N GLU A 728 -37.48 18.17 14.58
CA GLU A 728 -38.30 17.22 15.32
C GLU A 728 -38.69 17.78 16.68
N ILE A 729 -39.90 17.49 17.16
CA ILE A 729 -40.32 17.76 18.53
C ILE A 729 -40.53 16.43 19.28
N GLY A 730 -39.72 16.22 20.32
CA GLY A 730 -39.80 15.10 21.25
C GLY A 730 -40.15 15.56 22.67
N LEU A 731 -40.12 14.62 23.62
CA LEU A 731 -40.45 14.88 25.03
C LEU A 731 -39.20 14.76 25.92
N HIS A 732 -39.03 15.73 26.81
CA HIS A 732 -38.04 15.68 27.88
C HIS A 732 -38.72 15.94 29.22
N LEU A 733 -38.41 15.15 30.25
CA LEU A 733 -39.00 15.36 31.57
C LEU A 733 -37.96 15.32 32.67
N HIS A 734 -37.98 16.39 33.48
CA HIS A 734 -37.50 16.42 34.85
C HIS A 734 -38.70 16.34 35.81
N MET A 735 -38.49 15.72 36.98
CA MET A 735 -39.56 15.39 37.94
C MET A 735 -39.93 16.57 38.86
N HIS A 736 -40.07 17.76 38.27
CA HIS A 736 -40.40 18.98 39.01
C HIS A 736 -41.69 18.82 39.81
N TYR A 737 -41.68 19.30 41.07
CA TYR A 737 -42.75 19.06 42.02
C TYR A 737 -44.10 19.67 41.58
N ASP A 738 -44.08 20.78 40.87
CA ASP A 738 -45.29 21.40 40.32
C ASP A 738 -45.89 20.57 39.17
N LEU A 739 -45.04 20.05 38.27
CA LEU A 739 -45.46 19.09 37.23
C LEU A 739 -46.08 17.84 37.85
N VAL A 740 -45.40 17.20 38.81
CA VAL A 740 -45.91 15.99 39.45
C VAL A 740 -47.24 16.24 40.17
N ARG A 741 -47.38 17.36 40.89
CA ARG A 741 -48.66 17.75 41.53
C ARG A 741 -49.78 18.02 40.52
N SER A 742 -49.46 18.65 39.39
CA SER A 742 -50.47 18.97 38.36
C SER A 742 -51.10 17.72 37.73
N ILE A 743 -50.38 16.59 37.77
CA ILE A 743 -50.82 15.27 37.29
C ILE A 743 -51.67 14.54 38.35
N GLY A 744 -51.70 15.06 39.58
CA GLY A 744 -52.37 14.43 40.73
C GLY A 744 -51.52 13.36 41.42
N LEU A 745 -50.21 13.37 41.21
CA LEU A 745 -49.25 12.50 41.88
C LEU A 745 -48.59 13.20 43.08
N THR A 746 -48.12 12.42 44.05
CA THR A 746 -47.33 12.91 45.17
C THR A 746 -45.88 13.08 44.74
N PRO A 747 -45.28 14.28 44.84
CA PRO A 747 -43.87 14.47 44.53
C PRO A 747 -42.97 13.66 45.47
N LEU A 748 -42.08 12.86 44.89
CA LEU A 748 -40.98 12.21 45.58
C LEU A 748 -39.80 13.17 45.68
N THR A 749 -39.05 13.11 46.77
CA THR A 749 -37.84 13.94 46.99
C THR A 749 -36.54 13.15 46.83
N GLU A 750 -36.62 11.82 46.81
CA GLU A 750 -35.49 10.90 46.69
C GLU A 750 -35.91 9.66 45.87
N PRO A 751 -34.96 8.98 45.20
CA PRO A 751 -33.56 9.38 45.04
C PRO A 751 -33.42 10.67 44.21
N SER A 752 -32.47 11.52 44.59
CA SER A 752 -32.08 12.74 43.87
C SER A 752 -30.57 12.76 43.63
N TRP A 753 -30.13 13.23 42.46
CA TRP A 753 -28.70 13.41 42.17
C TRP A 753 -28.13 14.70 42.76
N GLY A 754 -28.98 15.66 43.06
CA GLY A 754 -28.61 17.00 43.49
C GLY A 754 -29.48 17.53 44.63
N GLY A 755 -29.36 18.84 44.86
CA GLY A 755 -30.00 19.52 45.99
C GLY A 755 -31.05 20.55 45.58
N ARG A 756 -31.48 20.59 44.32
CA ARG A 756 -32.50 21.55 43.88
C ARG A 756 -33.85 21.23 44.55
N VAL A 757 -34.41 22.20 45.25
CA VAL A 757 -35.63 22.05 46.06
C VAL A 757 -36.93 22.03 45.25
N ASN A 758 -36.85 22.07 43.92
CA ASN A 758 -38.01 22.10 43.02
C ASN A 758 -38.32 20.74 42.38
N GLY A 759 -37.57 19.68 42.69
CA GLY A 759 -37.75 18.34 42.13
C GLY A 759 -37.03 18.09 40.81
N HIS A 760 -36.33 19.09 40.28
CA HIS A 760 -35.54 18.93 39.05
C HIS A 760 -34.56 17.76 39.12
N ASP A 761 -33.93 17.55 40.27
CA ASP A 761 -32.86 16.56 40.45
C ASP A 761 -33.35 15.16 40.84
N VAL A 762 -34.67 14.98 40.97
CA VAL A 762 -35.27 13.68 41.30
C VAL A 762 -35.23 12.78 40.06
N LEU A 763 -34.79 11.54 40.26
CA LEU A 763 -34.58 10.58 39.19
C LEU A 763 -35.91 10.21 38.53
N THR A 764 -35.95 10.12 37.20
CA THR A 764 -37.13 9.62 36.47
C THR A 764 -37.52 8.21 36.94
N SER A 765 -36.52 7.34 37.12
CA SER A 765 -36.65 5.99 37.71
C SER A 765 -37.09 5.93 39.17
N ALA A 766 -37.28 7.08 39.85
CA ALA A 766 -37.96 7.08 41.15
C ALA A 766 -39.46 6.78 41.02
N TYR A 767 -40.05 7.00 39.84
CA TYR A 767 -41.47 6.80 39.56
C TYR A 767 -41.68 5.48 38.82
N ASP A 768 -42.58 4.65 39.36
CA ASP A 768 -42.95 3.36 38.79
C ASP A 768 -43.66 3.50 37.43
N TYR A 769 -43.86 2.35 36.77
CA TYR A 769 -44.52 2.26 35.46
C TYR A 769 -45.84 3.05 35.40
N ASP A 770 -46.74 2.86 36.39
CA ASP A 770 -48.07 3.47 36.38
C ASP A 770 -48.00 4.99 36.58
N SER A 771 -47.15 5.44 37.51
CA SER A 771 -46.95 6.86 37.78
C SER A 771 -46.34 7.54 36.56
N PHE A 772 -45.29 6.96 35.97
CA PHE A 772 -44.61 7.51 34.81
C PHE A 772 -45.52 7.50 33.58
N SER A 773 -46.31 6.45 33.35
CA SER A 773 -47.31 6.39 32.28
C SER A 773 -48.33 7.53 32.37
N LYS A 774 -48.81 7.87 33.57
CA LYS A 774 -49.67 9.06 33.79
C LYS A 774 -48.96 10.36 33.41
N MET A 775 -47.67 10.48 33.69
CA MET A 775 -46.87 11.65 33.29
C MET A 775 -46.75 11.76 31.77
N LEU A 776 -46.55 10.65 31.07
CA LEU A 776 -46.48 10.61 29.60
C LEU A 776 -47.83 10.99 28.96
N VAL A 777 -48.94 10.46 29.48
CA VAL A 777 -50.29 10.80 29.00
C VAL A 777 -50.59 12.28 29.23
N TRP A 778 -50.31 12.80 30.43
CA TRP A 778 -50.50 14.22 30.73
C TRP A 778 -49.67 15.11 29.82
N SER A 779 -48.41 14.74 29.58
CA SER A 779 -47.48 15.48 28.71
C SER A 779 -47.99 15.57 27.27
N LYS A 780 -48.44 14.44 26.70
CA LYS A 780 -49.04 14.41 25.36
C LYS A 780 -50.30 15.28 25.27
N ALA A 781 -51.14 15.28 26.30
CA ALA A 781 -52.32 16.13 26.35
C ALA A 781 -51.95 17.63 26.40
N ARG A 782 -50.83 18.00 27.04
CA ARG A 782 -50.34 19.40 27.00
C ARG A 782 -49.83 19.77 25.61
N PHE A 783 -49.12 18.87 24.92
CA PHE A 783 -48.66 19.12 23.55
C PHE A 783 -49.85 19.35 22.61
N GLU A 784 -50.88 18.50 22.70
CA GLU A 784 -52.11 18.63 21.92
C GLU A 784 -52.84 19.95 22.21
N GLU A 785 -52.96 20.36 23.48
CA GLU A 785 -53.60 21.62 23.88
C GLU A 785 -52.90 22.85 23.27
N TYR A 786 -51.60 22.78 23.04
CA TYR A 786 -50.78 23.86 22.49
C TYR A 786 -50.43 23.67 21.00
N GLY A 787 -51.04 22.68 20.33
CA GLY A 787 -50.87 22.46 18.89
C GLY A 787 -49.54 21.83 18.46
N LEU A 788 -48.74 21.31 19.41
CA LEU A 788 -47.52 20.58 19.09
C LEU A 788 -47.83 19.16 18.60
N PRO A 789 -47.00 18.58 17.71
CA PRO A 789 -47.17 17.20 17.27
C PRO A 789 -47.00 16.23 18.44
N VAL A 790 -47.65 15.06 18.36
CA VAL A 790 -47.50 14.01 19.37
C VAL A 790 -46.04 13.53 19.40
N PRO A 791 -45.32 13.65 20.52
CA PRO A 791 -43.90 13.34 20.58
C PRO A 791 -43.67 11.83 20.40
N LYS A 792 -42.61 11.49 19.65
CA LYS A 792 -42.19 10.10 19.37
C LYS A 792 -40.82 9.73 19.89
N SER A 793 -40.00 10.72 20.20
CA SER A 793 -38.71 10.57 20.87
C SER A 793 -38.79 11.07 22.31
N TYR A 794 -37.98 10.48 23.18
CA TYR A 794 -37.91 10.81 24.59
C TYR A 794 -36.46 10.84 25.11
N ARG A 795 -36.20 11.73 26.07
CA ARG A 795 -35.02 11.64 26.95
C ARG A 795 -35.40 11.93 28.39
N GLY A 796 -34.93 11.08 29.31
CA GLY A 796 -35.12 11.27 30.74
C GLY A 796 -34.16 12.31 31.31
N GLY A 797 -34.66 13.15 32.23
CA GLY A 797 -33.83 14.09 32.97
C GLY A 797 -32.67 13.41 33.69
N GLY A 798 -31.46 13.94 33.51
CA GLY A 798 -30.23 13.33 34.04
C GLY A 798 -29.94 11.92 33.52
N TRP A 799 -30.59 11.50 32.42
CA TRP A 799 -30.49 10.17 31.80
C TRP A 799 -30.95 8.98 32.67
N PHE A 800 -31.64 9.23 33.79
CA PHE A 800 -32.01 8.18 34.76
C PHE A 800 -33.27 7.39 34.40
N MET A 801 -33.19 6.62 33.31
CA MET A 801 -34.24 5.72 32.84
C MET A 801 -33.94 4.27 33.18
N ASP A 802 -34.92 3.56 33.73
CA ASP A 802 -34.84 2.11 33.95
C ASP A 802 -35.73 1.32 32.97
N ILE A 803 -35.69 -0.02 33.08
CA ILE A 803 -36.46 -0.94 32.24
C ILE A 803 -37.98 -0.68 32.31
N ASP A 804 -38.53 -0.36 33.48
CA ASP A 804 -39.97 -0.14 33.63
C ASP A 804 -40.39 1.19 33.02
N ASN A 805 -39.55 2.22 33.11
CA ASN A 805 -39.77 3.47 32.39
C ASN A 805 -39.72 3.27 30.86
N LEU A 806 -38.79 2.45 30.35
CA LEU A 806 -38.70 2.13 28.91
C LEU A 806 -39.94 1.39 28.40
N LYS A 807 -40.48 0.44 29.17
CA LYS A 807 -41.75 -0.22 28.84
C LYS A 807 -42.90 0.78 28.80
N ALA A 808 -42.99 1.66 29.81
CA ALA A 808 -44.02 2.69 29.86
C ALA A 808 -43.96 3.64 28.66
N LEU A 809 -42.76 3.99 28.16
CA LEU A 809 -42.60 4.76 26.92
C LEU A 809 -43.15 4.01 25.71
N ALA A 810 -42.74 2.75 25.51
CA ALA A 810 -43.17 1.93 24.38
C ALA A 810 -44.71 1.79 24.36
N ASP A 811 -45.30 1.45 25.50
CA ASP A 811 -46.76 1.29 25.65
C ASP A 811 -47.53 2.62 25.46
N ASN A 812 -46.83 3.75 25.60
CA ASN A 812 -47.37 5.08 25.35
C ASN A 812 -47.11 5.61 23.94
N GLY A 813 -46.59 4.79 23.03
CA GLY A 813 -46.43 5.10 21.61
C GLY A 813 -45.22 5.97 21.27
N PHE A 814 -44.19 5.93 22.12
CA PHE A 814 -42.85 6.44 21.80
C PHE A 814 -42.05 5.36 21.06
N ASN A 815 -41.29 5.79 20.06
CA ASN A 815 -40.50 4.89 19.21
C ASN A 815 -39.01 4.93 19.56
N ILE A 816 -38.55 6.03 20.19
CA ILE A 816 -37.14 6.29 20.46
C ILE A 816 -36.98 6.77 21.89
N ASP A 817 -36.11 6.11 22.65
CA ASP A 817 -35.43 6.69 23.81
C ASP A 817 -34.01 7.07 23.39
N THR A 818 -33.51 8.20 23.89
CA THR A 818 -32.11 8.60 23.70
C THR A 818 -31.44 8.94 25.04
N SER A 819 -31.83 8.22 26.08
CA SER A 819 -31.27 8.37 27.42
C SER A 819 -29.98 7.56 27.60
N GLY A 820 -29.78 6.51 26.78
CA GLY A 820 -28.65 5.61 26.88
C GLY A 820 -27.31 6.30 26.69
N ARG A 821 -26.34 6.05 27.58
CA ARG A 821 -25.00 6.62 27.51
C ARG A 821 -23.97 5.74 28.20
N GLU A 822 -22.71 6.14 28.12
CA GLU A 822 -21.64 5.49 28.90
C GLU A 822 -21.90 5.58 30.41
N PHE A 823 -21.30 4.65 31.16
CA PHE A 823 -21.39 4.62 32.62
C PHE A 823 -21.03 5.95 33.26
N TYR A 824 -21.83 6.36 34.24
CA TYR A 824 -21.66 7.63 34.94
C TYR A 824 -22.15 7.59 36.38
N ILE A 825 -21.52 8.42 37.21
CA ILE A 825 -21.96 8.77 38.55
C ILE A 825 -22.28 10.26 38.53
N TRP A 826 -23.51 10.63 38.89
CA TRP A 826 -24.01 11.98 38.68
C TRP A 826 -24.29 12.74 39.97
N GLY A 827 -23.99 14.04 39.91
CA GLY A 827 -24.30 15.02 40.93
C GLY A 827 -23.57 14.82 42.27
N PRO A 828 -23.73 15.77 43.21
CA PRO A 828 -23.11 15.72 44.53
C PRO A 828 -23.57 14.50 45.36
N ASN A 829 -24.78 13.99 45.12
CA ASN A 829 -25.31 12.83 45.84
C ASN A 829 -24.78 11.49 45.27
N LYS A 830 -23.93 11.52 44.24
CA LYS A 830 -23.26 10.35 43.65
C LYS A 830 -24.23 9.24 43.22
N GLN A 831 -25.31 9.63 42.56
CA GLN A 831 -26.27 8.65 42.03
C GLN A 831 -25.64 7.89 40.87
N VAL A 832 -25.77 6.57 40.89
CA VAL A 832 -25.23 5.69 39.85
C VAL A 832 -26.25 5.58 38.73
N GLY A 833 -25.84 5.86 37.49
CA GLY A 833 -26.69 5.74 36.31
C GLY A 833 -27.05 4.28 35.99
N HIS A 834 -28.17 4.09 35.29
CA HIS A 834 -28.63 2.77 34.83
C HIS A 834 -27.97 2.32 33.51
N TRP A 835 -27.26 3.25 32.85
CA TRP A 835 -26.64 3.03 31.55
C TRP A 835 -25.14 2.71 31.67
N ASP A 836 -24.67 1.80 30.84
CA ASP A 836 -23.28 1.37 30.72
C ASP A 836 -22.98 0.98 29.26
N LEU A 837 -23.12 1.95 28.35
CA LEU A 837 -22.92 1.75 26.92
C LEU A 837 -21.51 2.14 26.48
N GLU A 838 -21.02 1.51 25.42
CA GLU A 838 -19.80 1.94 24.76
C GLU A 838 -20.04 3.19 23.89
N THR A 839 -18.96 3.92 23.63
CA THR A 839 -18.93 5.15 22.82
C THR A 839 -19.26 4.90 21.35
N THR A 840 -19.19 3.64 20.93
CA THR A 840 -19.50 3.14 19.59
C THR A 840 -20.76 2.29 19.56
N THR A 841 -21.52 2.22 20.66
CA THR A 841 -22.78 1.48 20.71
C THR A 841 -23.73 2.02 19.66
N LYS A 842 -24.24 1.12 18.83
CA LYS A 842 -25.19 1.43 17.77
C LYS A 842 -26.61 1.49 18.32
N PRO A 843 -27.56 2.10 17.62
CA PRO A 843 -28.97 1.92 17.92
C PRO A 843 -29.40 0.45 18.02
N TYR A 844 -30.24 0.14 19.00
CA TYR A 844 -30.76 -1.21 19.25
C TYR A 844 -32.11 -1.15 19.96
N LYS A 845 -32.84 -2.27 20.02
CA LYS A 845 -34.02 -2.41 20.89
C LYS A 845 -33.61 -3.07 22.21
N PRO A 846 -33.76 -2.42 23.38
CA PRO A 846 -33.30 -2.97 24.65
C PRO A 846 -33.99 -4.28 25.05
N SER A 847 -33.27 -5.17 25.74
CA SER A 847 -33.83 -6.37 26.35
C SER A 847 -34.72 -6.01 27.54
N THR A 848 -35.81 -6.75 27.72
CA THR A 848 -36.66 -6.68 28.92
C THR A 848 -35.94 -7.08 30.21
N GLN A 849 -34.73 -7.66 30.13
CA GLN A 849 -33.92 -8.09 31.27
C GLN A 849 -32.66 -7.24 31.47
N ASN A 850 -32.22 -6.53 30.43
CA ASN A 850 -31.02 -5.70 30.47
C ASN A 850 -31.17 -4.52 29.49
N GLN A 851 -31.35 -3.31 30.01
CA GLN A 851 -31.50 -2.14 29.14
C GLN A 851 -30.25 -1.81 28.32
N ASN A 852 -29.06 -2.30 28.74
CA ASN A 852 -27.78 -2.01 28.09
C ASN A 852 -27.43 -2.98 26.94
N SER A 853 -28.35 -3.87 26.59
CA SER A 853 -28.14 -4.88 25.54
C SER A 853 -29.46 -5.20 24.86
N ASP A 854 -29.42 -5.66 23.61
CA ASP A 854 -30.56 -6.23 22.90
C ASP A 854 -30.82 -7.70 23.26
N VAL A 855 -29.97 -8.32 24.08
CA VAL A 855 -30.08 -9.72 24.50
C VAL A 855 -30.10 -9.88 26.03
N PRO A 856 -30.77 -10.94 26.54
CA PRO A 856 -31.59 -11.92 25.81
C PRO A 856 -32.97 -11.37 25.40
N PRO A 857 -33.65 -11.96 24.40
CA PRO A 857 -35.05 -11.63 24.09
C PRO A 857 -36.01 -11.99 25.25
N PRO A 858 -37.22 -11.41 25.31
CA PRO A 858 -37.78 -10.46 24.35
C PRO A 858 -37.24 -9.03 24.54
N GLN A 859 -37.21 -8.27 23.46
CA GLN A 859 -36.88 -6.85 23.45
C GLN A 859 -38.13 -5.98 23.74
N ILE A 860 -37.90 -4.80 24.31
CA ILE A 860 -38.91 -3.75 24.45
C ILE A 860 -39.09 -3.11 23.06
N ASP A 861 -40.34 -2.83 22.66
CA ASP A 861 -40.64 -2.24 21.36
C ASP A 861 -40.36 -0.73 21.32
N ILE A 862 -39.13 -0.35 21.65
CA ILE A 862 -38.60 1.00 21.59
C ILE A 862 -37.14 0.93 21.16
N TRP A 863 -36.71 1.84 20.29
CA TRP A 863 -35.30 1.96 19.93
C TRP A 863 -34.57 2.81 20.97
N GLN A 864 -33.44 2.31 21.46
CA GLN A 864 -32.46 3.10 22.16
C GLN A 864 -31.48 3.69 21.13
N PHE A 865 -31.44 5.02 21.04
CA PHE A 865 -30.47 5.79 20.27
C PHE A 865 -29.47 6.43 21.24
N PRO A 866 -28.30 5.81 21.46
CA PRO A 866 -27.39 6.27 22.50
C PRO A 866 -26.98 7.74 22.32
N ASN A 867 -26.92 8.49 23.42
CA ASN A 867 -26.25 9.79 23.53
C ASN A 867 -24.72 9.60 23.59
N ASN A 868 -24.19 8.90 22.59
CA ASN A 868 -22.77 8.54 22.44
C ASN A 868 -21.89 9.71 21.94
N GLY A 869 -22.48 10.80 21.48
CA GLY A 869 -21.81 12.07 21.18
C GLY A 869 -21.56 12.95 22.41
N LEU A 870 -22.25 12.68 23.53
CA LEU A 870 -22.25 13.48 24.76
C LEU A 870 -22.83 14.90 24.62
N ASP A 871 -22.87 15.60 25.76
CA ASP A 871 -23.42 16.93 25.88
C ASP A 871 -22.37 18.03 25.71
N SER A 872 -22.69 19.05 24.92
CA SER A 872 -21.82 20.20 24.71
C SER A 872 -21.73 21.10 25.94
N THR A 873 -22.67 21.02 26.87
CA THR A 873 -22.67 21.87 28.06
C THR A 873 -21.50 21.51 28.97
N ASN A 874 -21.33 20.23 29.30
CA ASN A 874 -20.33 19.77 30.26
C ASN A 874 -19.01 19.29 29.63
N ASN A 875 -18.95 19.12 28.31
CA ASN A 875 -17.74 18.66 27.61
C ASN A 875 -17.10 19.77 26.77
N SER A 876 -15.81 19.62 26.44
CA SER A 876 -15.13 20.50 25.48
C SER A 876 -15.39 20.05 24.03
N ASP A 877 -15.23 20.96 23.09
CA ASP A 877 -15.24 20.68 21.65
C ASP A 877 -14.28 19.54 21.25
N ALA A 878 -13.08 19.50 21.82
CA ALA A 878 -12.12 18.42 21.59
C ALA A 878 -12.65 17.03 21.99
N VAL A 879 -13.43 16.94 23.08
CA VAL A 879 -14.06 15.69 23.50
C VAL A 879 -15.18 15.31 22.54
N LEU A 880 -16.02 16.28 22.13
CA LEU A 880 -17.10 16.03 21.16
C LEU A 880 -16.56 15.55 19.81
N ILE A 881 -15.48 16.16 19.33
CA ILE A 881 -14.78 15.74 18.10
C ILE A 881 -14.16 14.35 18.29
N LYS A 882 -13.64 14.03 19.48
CA LYS A 882 -13.17 12.67 19.77
C LYS A 882 -14.30 11.65 19.68
N ARG A 883 -15.51 11.95 20.19
CA ARG A 883 -16.68 11.05 20.07
C ARG A 883 -17.04 10.78 18.60
N PHE A 884 -16.90 11.79 17.75
CA PHE A 884 -17.05 11.64 16.31
C PHE A 884 -15.98 10.69 15.73
N THR A 885 -14.70 10.91 16.03
CA THR A 885 -13.62 10.08 15.47
C THR A 885 -13.59 8.66 16.01
N ASP A 886 -14.12 8.41 17.22
CA ASP A 886 -14.34 7.06 17.73
C ASP A 886 -15.34 6.27 16.86
N ASN A 887 -16.25 6.96 16.14
CA ASN A 887 -17.27 6.37 15.28
C ASN A 887 -16.97 6.47 13.77
N TYR A 888 -16.03 7.32 13.36
CA TYR A 888 -15.66 7.52 11.96
C TYR A 888 -14.17 7.87 11.77
N ASP A 889 -13.45 7.02 11.03
CA ASP A 889 -12.01 7.14 10.81
C ASP A 889 -11.63 7.75 9.44
N GLY A 890 -12.61 8.30 8.72
CA GLY A 890 -12.43 8.85 7.37
C GLY A 890 -12.56 7.85 6.23
N ARG A 891 -12.93 6.58 6.51
CA ARG A 891 -13.11 5.53 5.51
C ARG A 891 -14.58 5.11 5.37
N PRO A 892 -14.98 4.51 4.23
CA PRO A 892 -16.34 3.98 4.10
C PRO A 892 -16.70 3.01 5.22
N LEU A 893 -17.84 3.26 5.87
CA LEU A 893 -18.38 2.47 6.95
C LEU A 893 -18.88 1.13 6.44
N LYS A 894 -18.60 0.08 7.22
CA LYS A 894 -18.97 -1.29 6.88
C LYS A 894 -20.37 -1.68 7.34
N GLU A 895 -20.94 -0.89 8.24
CA GLU A 895 -22.23 -1.09 8.88
C GLU A 895 -22.79 0.30 9.27
N PRO A 896 -24.11 0.46 9.40
CA PRO A 896 -24.71 1.75 9.77
C PRO A 896 -24.34 2.15 11.20
N GLN A 897 -24.37 3.46 11.46
CA GLN A 897 -24.13 4.03 12.78
C GLN A 897 -24.98 5.29 13.00
N THR A 898 -25.28 5.60 14.26
CA THR A 898 -25.87 6.88 14.68
C THR A 898 -25.11 7.46 15.85
N LEU A 899 -24.77 8.75 15.75
CA LEU A 899 -24.07 9.52 16.75
C LEU A 899 -24.95 10.69 17.20
N THR A 900 -25.34 10.70 18.47
CA THR A 900 -26.27 11.70 19.02
C THR A 900 -25.55 12.66 19.95
N TYR A 901 -25.65 13.96 19.66
CA TYR A 901 -25.15 15.05 20.51
C TYR A 901 -26.29 15.76 21.23
N LEU A 902 -25.99 16.28 22.43
CA LEU A 902 -26.91 17.05 23.26
C LEU A 902 -26.42 18.49 23.45
N SER A 903 -27.34 19.46 23.44
CA SER A 903 -27.14 20.81 24.02
C SER A 903 -28.35 21.25 24.84
N HIS A 904 -28.24 22.40 25.52
CA HIS A 904 -29.36 23.00 26.25
C HIS A 904 -29.63 24.43 25.78
N PRO A 905 -30.89 24.85 25.67
CA PRO A 905 -31.23 26.16 25.15
C PRO A 905 -31.11 27.27 26.20
N HIS A 906 -31.09 26.94 27.49
CA HIS A 906 -31.16 27.90 28.61
C HIS A 906 -29.88 28.71 28.86
N TRP A 907 -28.74 28.23 28.36
CA TRP A 907 -27.41 28.84 28.54
C TRP A 907 -26.54 28.68 27.29
N PHE A 908 -27.19 28.56 26.13
CA PHE A 908 -26.59 28.09 24.88
C PHE A 908 -25.35 28.89 24.45
N ASP A 909 -25.46 30.23 24.40
CA ASP A 909 -24.35 31.09 23.96
C ASP A 909 -23.12 30.99 24.88
N THR A 910 -23.34 30.66 26.15
CA THR A 910 -22.26 30.64 27.15
C THR A 910 -21.43 29.37 27.07
N TYR A 911 -22.09 28.23 26.85
CA TYR A 911 -21.43 26.92 26.97
C TYR A 911 -21.43 26.11 25.68
N ASP A 912 -22.52 26.13 24.92
CA ASP A 912 -22.77 25.18 23.84
C ASP A 912 -22.40 25.72 22.46
N ALA A 913 -22.83 26.95 22.14
CA ALA A 913 -22.67 27.57 20.82
C ALA A 913 -21.23 27.50 20.25
N PRO A 914 -20.17 27.94 20.95
CA PRO A 914 -18.81 27.90 20.38
C PRO A 914 -18.34 26.46 20.12
N LYS A 915 -18.74 25.50 20.96
CA LYS A 915 -18.33 24.10 20.85
C LYS A 915 -19.08 23.39 19.73
N MET A 916 -20.37 23.68 19.58
CA MET A 916 -21.19 23.15 18.48
C MET A 916 -20.72 23.69 17.12
N HIS A 917 -20.37 24.98 17.02
CA HIS A 917 -19.73 25.50 15.81
C HIS A 917 -18.43 24.77 15.47
N ALA A 918 -17.55 24.54 16.45
CA ALA A 918 -16.29 23.83 16.22
C ALA A 918 -16.51 22.37 15.78
N LEU A 919 -17.44 21.68 16.43
CA LEU A 919 -17.83 20.31 16.11
C LEU A 919 -18.42 20.18 14.70
N LEU A 920 -19.45 20.96 14.38
CA LEU A 920 -20.13 20.85 13.08
C LEU A 920 -19.23 21.32 11.94
N LYS A 921 -18.36 22.31 12.17
CA LYS A 921 -17.29 22.67 11.23
C LYS A 921 -16.40 21.47 10.91
N HIS A 922 -16.00 20.71 11.93
CA HIS A 922 -15.19 19.51 11.74
C HIS A 922 -15.94 18.43 10.95
N ILE A 923 -17.18 18.13 11.34
CA ILE A 923 -17.98 17.07 10.71
C ILE A 923 -18.36 17.42 9.25
N SER A 924 -18.60 18.71 8.95
CA SER A 924 -18.99 19.19 7.61
C SER A 924 -17.99 18.83 6.49
N GLN A 925 -16.74 18.52 6.85
CA GLN A 925 -15.70 18.08 5.93
C GLN A 925 -15.96 16.68 5.33
N TYR A 926 -16.93 15.96 5.88
CA TYR A 926 -17.19 14.55 5.58
C TYR A 926 -18.67 14.28 5.27
N THR A 927 -19.46 15.32 4.96
CA THR A 927 -20.89 15.17 4.72
C THR A 927 -21.20 14.65 3.33
N PHE A 928 -22.31 13.93 3.24
CA PHE A 928 -22.84 13.42 1.98
C PHE A 928 -23.32 14.52 1.03
N VAL A 929 -23.86 15.62 1.58
CA VAL A 929 -24.34 16.78 0.82
C VAL A 929 -23.20 17.45 0.05
N THR A 930 -22.00 17.52 0.65
CA THR A 930 -20.79 18.06 0.02
C THR A 930 -20.02 17.02 -0.78
N ASP A 931 -20.60 15.83 -0.99
CA ASP A 931 -19.99 14.68 -1.68
C ASP A 931 -18.57 14.33 -1.16
N SER A 932 -18.35 14.52 0.15
CA SER A 932 -17.04 14.39 0.78
C SER A 932 -16.97 13.23 1.78
N GLY A 933 -18.10 12.60 2.10
CA GLY A 933 -18.15 11.45 3.01
C GLY A 933 -19.57 10.91 3.22
N PRO A 934 -19.75 9.91 4.10
CA PRO A 934 -21.01 9.20 4.26
C PRO A 934 -21.94 9.79 5.33
N ILE A 935 -21.64 10.98 5.84
CA ILE A 935 -22.36 11.53 7.00
C ILE A 935 -23.60 12.26 6.55
N VAL A 936 -24.69 11.98 7.25
CA VAL A 936 -25.98 12.59 7.00
C VAL A 936 -26.48 13.22 8.29
N TYR A 937 -26.71 14.53 8.24
CA TYR A 937 -27.36 15.29 9.30
C TYR A 937 -28.86 15.05 9.27
N VAL A 938 -29.40 14.57 10.39
CA VAL A 938 -30.80 14.13 10.48
C VAL A 938 -31.36 14.33 11.90
N THR A 939 -32.68 14.33 12.01
CA THR A 939 -33.39 14.21 13.29
C THR A 939 -33.34 12.76 13.82
N LEU A 940 -33.76 12.52 15.07
CA LEU A 940 -33.85 11.14 15.61
C LEU A 940 -34.85 10.29 14.80
N GLN A 941 -36.01 10.86 14.45
CA GLN A 941 -37.02 10.20 13.65
C GLN A 941 -36.56 9.90 12.23
N ASP A 942 -35.81 10.80 11.59
CA ASP A 942 -35.24 10.54 10.27
C ASP A 942 -34.21 9.42 10.30
N ALA A 943 -33.33 9.41 11.30
CA ALA A 943 -32.40 8.30 11.51
C ALA A 943 -33.16 6.97 11.74
N LEU A 944 -34.27 6.98 12.50
CA LEU A 944 -35.12 5.80 12.70
C LEU A 944 -35.70 5.25 11.38
N LYS A 945 -36.05 6.10 10.40
CA LYS A 945 -36.48 5.62 9.07
C LYS A 945 -35.39 4.75 8.44
N GLY A 946 -34.13 5.20 8.50
CA GLY A 946 -32.99 4.43 8.01
C GLY A 946 -32.79 3.08 8.74
N TRP A 947 -32.92 3.06 10.06
CA TRP A 947 -32.81 1.83 10.87
C TRP A 947 -34.00 0.87 10.71
N SER A 948 -35.18 1.39 10.43
CA SER A 948 -36.40 0.58 10.25
C SER A 948 -36.47 -0.08 8.86
N ASN A 949 -35.91 0.57 7.83
CA ASN A 949 -35.88 0.02 6.47
C ASN A 949 -35.01 -1.24 6.32
N ASP A 950 -34.06 -1.49 7.23
CA ASP A 950 -33.16 -2.65 7.23
C ASP A 950 -33.86 -3.94 7.74
N THR A 951 -35.14 -3.86 8.11
CA THR A 951 -35.96 -5.00 8.59
C THR A 951 -36.92 -5.57 7.54
N GLN A 952 -36.81 -5.15 6.27
CA GLN A 952 -37.41 -5.83 5.10
C GLN A 952 -36.31 -6.40 4.21
#